data_AF-A0A671YUT7-F1
#
_entry.id   AF-A0A671YUT7-F1
#
_cell.length_a   1.000
_cell.length_b   1.000
_cell.length_c   1.000
_cell.angle_alpha   90.00
_cell.angle_beta   90.00
_cell.angle_gamma   90.00
#
_symmetry.space_group_name_H-M   'P 1'
#
loop_
_entity.id
_entity.type
_entity.pdbx_description
1 polymer ?
#
loop_
_entity_poly.entity_id
_entity_poly.type
_entity_poly.pdbx_seq_one_letter_code
_entity_poly.pdbx_strand_id
1 'polypeptide(L)'
;MIHDPQTEIIQLHVLLNSAVKRRPASTGPGPEPSCVSLKSDWSNEHPIDFKGQPPPAVKIVDQENSEVPRGPSVQQHQTHLDSIFMLLEENIVTFVKNELKKVQKVLSSDYPESYPESQREDEEDEEQRRSSREAFLKITLHFLRRMKQEELADCLQSKHLAAVCQRKLKSNLQKKFQCVFEGIAKAGNPTLLNQIYTELYITEWGTAEVNDEHEVRQIEAASRKPHRPETPIRQEDIFKTSPGRDEPIRTVMTKGVAGIGKTVLTQKFTLDWAEDKANQDIQFTFPFTCRELNVLKEKKFSLVELVHHFFTETKEICSFEEFQVVFIFDGLDECRLPLDFHNTKILTDVRESTSVDVLLTNLIRGNLLPSAHLWITTRPAAANQIPPWCVDMVTEVRGFADPQKEEYFKKRFREEEQASRIISHIKTSQSLHIMCHIPVFCWITATVLQDVSKTREGVELPKTLTDMYIHFLVVQAKVKKVKYDGGAETDPHWTPESRKMIESLGNLAFEQLQKGNLIFYESDLTECDIDIRAASVYSGVFTQIFKQESGLYQDKVFCFIHLSVQEFLAALHVHLTFINSGVNLLVDEEQSTSWWSDAFGGRTTSFYQSAVDEALQSPNGHLDLFLRFLLGLSLQTNQNLLRGLQTQTGSSSKTNQKTVKYMKKKISENLSPERSINLFYCLNELNDHSLVEEIQQYLRSGRLSTCKLSPAQWSALVFILLSSEKDLDVFDLKKYSASEEALLRLLPVVKASNKVL
;
A
#
# COMPACT_ATOMS: atom_id res chain seq x y z
N MET A 1 -48.32 -28.50 -4.57
CA MET A 1 -49.09 -27.92 -5.69
C MET A 1 -48.12 -27.18 -6.60
N ILE A 2 -48.39 -27.13 -7.90
CA ILE A 2 -47.50 -26.52 -8.89
C ILE A 2 -47.78 -25.01 -8.95
N HIS A 3 -46.73 -24.19 -9.06
CA HIS A 3 -46.83 -22.79 -9.46
C HIS A 3 -45.92 -22.54 -10.68
N ASP A 4 -46.40 -21.70 -11.59
CA ASP A 4 -45.95 -21.60 -12.98
C ASP A 4 -45.12 -20.33 -13.23
N PRO A 5 -43.87 -20.42 -13.74
CA PRO A 5 -42.96 -19.28 -13.89
C PRO A 5 -43.22 -18.40 -15.13
N GLN A 6 -44.48 -18.13 -15.49
CA GLN A 6 -44.83 -17.26 -16.63
C GLN A 6 -45.38 -15.87 -16.26
N THR A 7 -45.60 -15.55 -14.98
CA THR A 7 -46.31 -14.30 -14.60
C THR A 7 -45.43 -13.05 -14.52
N GLU A 8 -44.10 -13.16 -14.35
CA GLU A 8 -43.23 -12.00 -14.06
C GLU A 8 -42.80 -11.18 -15.30
N ILE A 9 -42.98 -11.69 -16.52
CA ILE A 9 -42.48 -11.04 -17.74
C ILE A 9 -43.33 -9.81 -18.18
N ILE A 10 -44.54 -9.64 -17.64
CA ILE A 10 -45.51 -8.64 -18.15
C ILE A 10 -45.44 -7.27 -17.44
N GLN A 11 -44.92 -7.16 -16.21
CA GLN A 11 -44.90 -5.87 -15.49
C GLN A 11 -43.82 -4.88 -15.97
N LEU A 12 -42.81 -5.33 -16.73
CA LEU A 12 -41.71 -4.49 -17.21
C LEU A 12 -42.05 -3.57 -18.41
N HIS A 13 -43.26 -3.68 -18.98
CA HIS A 13 -43.62 -3.00 -20.24
C HIS A 13 -44.54 -1.76 -20.09
N VAL A 14 -44.90 -1.36 -18.86
CA VAL A 14 -45.90 -0.29 -18.61
C VAL A 14 -45.28 1.03 -18.14
N LEU A 15 -44.08 1.02 -17.55
CA LEU A 15 -43.47 2.21 -16.90
C LEU A 15 -42.68 3.15 -17.84
N LEU A 16 -42.60 2.87 -19.14
CA LEU A 16 -41.76 3.62 -20.09
C LEU A 16 -42.50 4.67 -20.94
N ASN A 17 -43.80 4.90 -20.72
CA ASN A 17 -44.65 5.74 -21.58
C ASN A 17 -45.57 6.74 -20.84
N SER A 18 -45.04 7.53 -19.90
CA SER A 18 -45.72 8.76 -19.44
C SER A 18 -44.80 9.77 -18.73
N ALA A 19 -44.47 10.90 -19.39
CA ALA A 19 -44.26 12.24 -18.81
C ALA A 19 -43.62 13.25 -19.80
N VAL A 20 -44.40 13.98 -20.59
CA VAL A 20 -43.90 15.14 -21.37
C VAL A 20 -44.92 16.30 -21.36
N LYS A 21 -44.42 17.51 -21.05
CA LYS A 21 -45.08 18.85 -21.08
C LYS A 21 -46.23 19.10 -20.09
N ARG A 22 -46.06 20.16 -19.27
CA ARG A 22 -46.59 21.52 -19.56
C ARG A 22 -45.85 22.59 -18.72
N ARG A 23 -45.92 23.86 -19.18
CA ARG A 23 -45.43 25.09 -18.50
C ARG A 23 -46.61 26.05 -18.25
N PRO A 24 -46.45 27.04 -17.36
CA PRO A 24 -46.99 28.39 -17.53
C PRO A 24 -45.90 29.45 -17.83
N ALA A 25 -46.31 30.71 -18.08
CA ALA A 25 -45.46 31.91 -18.24
C ALA A 25 -45.74 32.92 -17.09
N SER A 26 -45.24 34.17 -16.98
CA SER A 26 -44.34 35.05 -17.77
C SER A 26 -43.50 35.92 -16.77
N THR A 27 -42.92 37.12 -16.95
CA THR A 27 -42.91 38.20 -17.99
C THR A 27 -41.70 39.14 -17.74
N GLY A 28 -41.22 39.90 -18.74
CA GLY A 28 -40.28 41.04 -18.53
C GLY A 28 -39.44 41.40 -19.79
N PRO A 29 -39.10 42.69 -20.06
CA PRO A 29 -38.52 43.12 -21.34
C PRO A 29 -36.98 43.32 -21.34
N GLY A 30 -36.39 43.42 -22.54
CA GLY A 30 -34.96 43.73 -22.78
C GLY A 30 -34.62 45.24 -22.83
N PRO A 31 -33.45 45.59 -23.40
CA PRO A 31 -33.52 46.06 -24.80
C PRO A 31 -32.42 45.54 -25.76
N GLU A 32 -32.76 45.63 -27.05
CA GLU A 32 -31.98 45.50 -28.28
C GLU A 32 -31.30 46.86 -28.68
N PRO A 33 -30.68 47.04 -29.87
CA PRO A 33 -29.86 46.14 -30.71
C PRO A 33 -28.57 46.83 -31.27
N SER A 34 -27.79 46.12 -32.08
CA SER A 34 -27.04 46.70 -33.24
C SER A 34 -26.65 45.55 -34.20
N CYS A 35 -27.37 45.30 -35.29
CA CYS A 35 -27.27 45.97 -36.61
C CYS A 35 -25.92 45.74 -37.32
N VAL A 36 -25.81 45.20 -38.55
CA VAL A 36 -26.72 44.56 -39.55
C VAL A 36 -25.81 43.63 -40.44
N SER A 37 -26.20 42.74 -41.37
CA SER A 37 -27.41 42.44 -42.19
C SER A 37 -27.30 40.92 -42.60
N LEU A 38 -28.27 40.12 -43.08
CA LEU A 38 -29.44 40.23 -43.99
C LEU A 38 -29.03 40.47 -45.47
N LYS A 39 -29.28 39.58 -46.46
CA LYS A 39 -30.39 38.63 -46.73
C LYS A 39 -29.86 37.36 -47.46
N SER A 40 -30.47 36.16 -47.50
CA SER A 40 -31.90 35.72 -47.59
C SER A 40 -32.49 35.87 -49.02
N ASP A 41 -33.29 34.95 -49.62
CA ASP A 41 -34.04 33.76 -49.13
C ASP A 41 -34.25 32.65 -50.20
N TRP A 42 -34.65 31.45 -49.71
CA TRP A 42 -35.61 30.47 -50.28
C TRP A 42 -35.41 29.63 -51.56
N SER A 43 -35.42 28.29 -51.31
CA SER A 43 -36.37 27.27 -51.84
C SER A 43 -36.05 26.41 -53.07
N ASN A 44 -36.33 25.10 -52.88
CA ASN A 44 -36.51 23.95 -53.77
C ASN A 44 -36.40 24.13 -55.30
N GLU A 45 -35.59 23.29 -55.95
CA GLU A 45 -36.05 22.25 -56.91
C GLU A 45 -34.89 21.32 -57.37
N HIS A 46 -35.24 20.16 -57.97
CA HIS A 46 -34.37 19.25 -58.74
C HIS A 46 -34.70 19.41 -60.25
N PRO A 47 -33.93 18.90 -61.24
CA PRO A 47 -32.59 18.26 -61.27
C PRO A 47 -31.67 18.83 -62.41
N ILE A 48 -30.61 18.09 -62.81
CA ILE A 48 -29.80 18.21 -64.07
C ILE A 48 -28.89 19.48 -64.15
N ASP A 49 -27.56 19.49 -64.31
CA ASP A 49 -26.51 18.68 -64.98
C ASP A 49 -26.02 19.23 -66.36
N PHE A 50 -24.76 18.93 -66.69
CA PHE A 50 -23.99 19.15 -67.92
C PHE A 50 -23.52 20.56 -68.37
N LYS A 51 -22.20 20.76 -68.27
CA LYS A 51 -21.34 20.91 -69.47
C LYS A 51 -20.09 20.01 -69.34
N GLY A 52 -19.91 18.95 -70.13
CA GLY A 52 -20.81 18.50 -71.20
C GLY A 52 -20.60 17.08 -71.72
N GLN A 53 -21.52 16.70 -72.60
CA GLN A 53 -21.71 15.46 -73.34
C GLN A 53 -22.51 15.82 -74.63
N PRO A 54 -22.84 14.89 -75.54
CA PRO A 54 -22.07 13.77 -76.09
C PRO A 54 -21.94 13.97 -77.63
N PRO A 55 -21.78 12.91 -78.46
CA PRO A 55 -22.98 12.47 -79.18
C PRO A 55 -23.09 10.93 -79.41
N PRO A 56 -24.31 10.37 -79.50
CA PRO A 56 -24.54 8.98 -79.92
C PRO A 56 -25.10 8.86 -81.35
N ALA A 57 -24.70 7.82 -82.07
CA ALA A 57 -25.47 7.22 -83.15
C ALA A 57 -25.07 5.74 -83.31
N VAL A 58 -26.02 4.87 -83.70
CA VAL A 58 -25.82 3.41 -83.74
C VAL A 58 -26.38 2.86 -85.06
N LYS A 59 -25.62 2.01 -85.77
CA LYS A 59 -26.05 0.67 -86.27
C LYS A 59 -25.09 0.03 -87.30
N ILE A 60 -24.53 -1.12 -86.91
CA ILE A 60 -24.69 -2.45 -87.56
C ILE A 60 -24.33 -2.58 -89.06
N VAL A 61 -23.25 -3.36 -89.33
CA VAL A 61 -22.97 -4.21 -90.53
C VAL A 61 -22.72 -3.40 -91.84
N ASP A 62 -21.70 -3.67 -92.65
CA ASP A 62 -21.34 -4.94 -93.32
C ASP A 62 -19.98 -5.60 -92.96
N GLN A 63 -19.67 -6.70 -93.66
CA GLN A 63 -18.75 -7.78 -93.31
C GLN A 63 -17.66 -8.00 -94.38
N GLU A 64 -16.41 -8.25 -93.99
CA GLU A 64 -15.56 -9.40 -94.41
C GLU A 64 -14.09 -9.32 -93.91
N ASN A 65 -13.51 -10.50 -93.65
CA ASN A 65 -12.11 -11.01 -93.76
C ASN A 65 -10.93 -9.99 -93.90
N SER A 66 -9.72 -10.20 -93.34
CA SER A 66 -9.01 -11.47 -93.04
C SER A 66 -7.81 -11.29 -92.07
N GLU A 67 -7.15 -12.41 -91.75
CA GLU A 67 -5.80 -12.59 -91.16
C GLU A 67 -5.54 -12.24 -89.68
N VAL A 68 -4.61 -13.02 -89.08
CA VAL A 68 -4.28 -13.06 -87.65
C VAL A 68 -2.77 -12.91 -87.43
N PRO A 69 -2.34 -12.02 -86.51
CA PRO A 69 -1.13 -12.23 -85.75
C PRO A 69 -1.40 -12.37 -84.23
N ARG A 70 -0.69 -13.34 -83.64
CA ARG A 70 -0.71 -13.80 -82.24
C ARG A 70 -0.62 -12.66 -81.20
N GLY A 71 -1.38 -12.79 -80.11
CA GLY A 71 -1.40 -11.82 -79.00
C GLY A 71 -0.24 -11.94 -77.99
N PRO A 72 -0.24 -11.13 -76.91
CA PRO A 72 0.77 -11.15 -75.84
C PRO A 72 0.88 -12.53 -75.17
N SER A 73 2.10 -12.92 -74.81
CA SER A 73 2.39 -14.31 -74.47
C SER A 73 2.10 -14.65 -73.00
N VAL A 74 1.55 -15.85 -72.78
CA VAL A 74 1.44 -16.51 -71.46
C VAL A 74 2.80 -16.52 -70.72
N GLN A 75 3.89 -16.54 -71.47
CA GLN A 75 5.26 -16.47 -70.94
C GLN A 75 5.55 -15.23 -70.09
N GLN A 76 4.92 -14.07 -70.32
CA GLN A 76 5.15 -12.87 -69.49
C GLN A 76 4.53 -12.99 -68.10
N HIS A 77 3.34 -13.59 -67.98
CA HIS A 77 2.77 -13.91 -66.67
C HIS A 77 3.54 -15.05 -65.99
N GLN A 78 4.03 -16.03 -66.77
CA GLN A 78 4.88 -17.10 -66.24
C GLN A 78 6.18 -16.55 -65.64
N THR A 79 6.98 -15.77 -66.40
CA THR A 79 8.24 -15.23 -65.87
C THR A 79 8.06 -14.23 -64.73
N HIS A 80 6.91 -13.54 -64.65
CA HIS A 80 6.55 -12.73 -63.49
C HIS A 80 6.27 -13.59 -62.25
N LEU A 81 5.55 -14.71 -62.39
CA LEU A 81 5.33 -15.67 -61.31
C LEU A 81 6.63 -16.35 -60.90
N ASP A 82 7.45 -16.81 -61.86
CA ASP A 82 8.73 -17.45 -61.59
C ASP A 82 9.67 -16.52 -60.80
N SER A 83 9.69 -15.22 -61.14
CA SER A 83 10.42 -14.18 -60.40
C SER A 83 9.91 -13.99 -58.96
N ILE A 84 8.58 -13.97 -58.77
CA ILE A 84 7.97 -13.91 -57.43
C ILE A 84 8.31 -15.15 -56.61
N PHE A 85 8.28 -16.35 -57.20
CA PHE A 85 8.61 -17.59 -56.49
C PHE A 85 10.09 -17.69 -56.14
N MET A 86 11.01 -17.21 -57.00
CA MET A 86 12.44 -17.07 -56.67
C MET A 86 12.66 -16.15 -55.47
N LEU A 87 12.02 -14.98 -55.46
CA LEU A 87 12.13 -14.02 -54.35
C LEU A 87 11.48 -14.56 -53.06
N LEU A 88 10.38 -15.30 -53.19
CA LEU A 88 9.71 -15.96 -52.06
C LEU A 88 10.59 -17.08 -51.47
N GLU A 89 11.24 -17.88 -52.31
CA GLU A 89 12.19 -18.92 -51.86
C GLU A 89 13.38 -18.30 -51.12
N GLU A 90 14.00 -17.25 -51.68
CA GLU A 90 15.14 -16.58 -51.04
C GLU A 90 14.76 -16.00 -49.66
N ASN A 91 13.58 -15.37 -49.55
CA ASN A 91 13.06 -14.86 -48.27
C ASN A 91 12.76 -15.99 -47.27
N ILE A 92 12.08 -17.06 -47.68
CA ILE A 92 11.78 -18.21 -46.81
C ILE A 92 13.07 -18.88 -46.34
N VAL A 93 14.02 -19.13 -47.25
CA VAL A 93 15.31 -19.75 -46.92
C VAL A 93 16.12 -18.87 -45.97
N THR A 94 16.09 -17.54 -46.13
CA THR A 94 16.77 -16.60 -45.23
C THR A 94 16.12 -16.56 -43.85
N PHE A 95 14.79 -16.48 -43.78
CA PHE A 95 14.02 -16.54 -42.54
C PHE A 95 14.27 -17.86 -41.78
N VAL A 96 14.13 -19.00 -42.45
CA VAL A 96 14.38 -20.34 -41.87
C VAL A 96 15.82 -20.48 -41.38
N LYS A 97 16.83 -20.03 -42.16
CA LYS A 97 18.24 -20.05 -41.71
C LYS A 97 18.49 -19.18 -40.47
N ASN A 98 17.76 -18.09 -40.31
CA ASN A 98 17.92 -17.18 -39.17
C ASN A 98 17.18 -17.69 -37.92
N GLU A 99 15.96 -18.19 -38.06
CA GLU A 99 15.21 -18.78 -36.93
C GLU A 99 15.81 -20.13 -36.51
N LEU A 100 16.35 -20.96 -37.41
CA LEU A 100 17.11 -22.16 -37.04
C LEU A 100 18.34 -21.83 -36.17
N LYS A 101 19.07 -20.75 -36.47
CA LYS A 101 20.20 -20.30 -35.63
C LYS A 101 19.75 -19.85 -34.24
N LYS A 102 18.56 -19.24 -34.12
CA LYS A 102 17.96 -18.87 -32.82
C LYS A 102 17.55 -20.12 -32.03
N VAL A 103 16.83 -21.05 -32.66
CA VAL A 103 16.46 -22.35 -32.07
C VAL A 103 17.70 -23.11 -31.60
N GLN A 104 18.76 -23.15 -32.42
CA GLN A 104 20.03 -23.77 -32.06
C GLN A 104 20.66 -23.13 -30.82
N LYS A 105 20.68 -21.79 -30.72
CA LYS A 105 21.14 -21.07 -29.51
C LYS A 105 20.30 -21.41 -28.26
N VAL A 106 18.97 -21.40 -28.39
CA VAL A 106 18.04 -21.71 -27.27
C VAL A 106 18.22 -23.14 -26.76
N LEU A 107 18.59 -24.07 -27.64
CA LEU A 107 18.90 -25.46 -27.28
C LEU A 107 20.35 -25.67 -26.81
N SER A 108 21.29 -24.78 -27.16
CA SER A 108 22.70 -24.88 -26.77
C SER A 108 23.12 -23.99 -25.59
N SER A 109 22.16 -23.28 -24.97
CA SER A 109 22.41 -22.45 -23.78
C SER A 109 21.72 -23.03 -22.55
N ASP A 110 22.55 -23.27 -21.53
CA ASP A 110 22.13 -23.59 -20.16
C ASP A 110 21.88 -22.32 -19.31
N TYR A 111 22.08 -21.14 -19.90
CA TYR A 111 21.81 -19.83 -19.27
C TYR A 111 20.64 -19.11 -19.96
N PRO A 112 19.80 -18.35 -19.20
CA PRO A 112 18.69 -17.58 -19.76
C PRO A 112 19.19 -16.28 -20.43
N GLU A 113 19.66 -16.36 -21.68
CA GLU A 113 19.67 -15.18 -22.55
C GLU A 113 18.22 -14.79 -22.85
N SER A 114 17.82 -13.60 -22.41
CA SER A 114 16.65 -12.92 -22.97
C SER A 114 16.84 -12.75 -24.48
N TYR A 115 15.75 -12.89 -25.26
CA TYR A 115 15.80 -12.70 -26.71
C TYR A 115 16.41 -11.34 -27.04
N PRO A 116 17.55 -11.26 -27.77
CA PRO A 116 18.06 -9.98 -28.23
C PRO A 116 17.16 -9.46 -29.34
N GLU A 117 16.18 -8.64 -28.97
CA GLU A 117 15.37 -7.87 -29.93
C GLU A 117 16.26 -6.80 -30.58
N SER A 118 16.93 -7.23 -31.65
CA SER A 118 17.95 -6.44 -32.33
C SER A 118 17.32 -5.36 -33.19
N GLN A 119 17.34 -4.14 -32.66
CA GLN A 119 17.06 -2.87 -33.33
C GLN A 119 15.57 -2.58 -33.60
N ARG A 120 15.26 -1.28 -33.74
CA ARG A 120 13.89 -0.78 -33.92
C ARG A 120 13.50 -0.89 -35.39
N GLU A 121 12.48 -1.68 -35.66
CA GLU A 121 11.72 -1.68 -36.92
C GLU A 121 10.22 -1.55 -36.54
N ASP A 122 9.38 -1.08 -37.46
CA ASP A 122 8.10 -0.46 -37.12
C ASP A 122 7.05 -1.41 -36.51
N GLU A 123 6.21 -0.87 -35.61
CA GLU A 123 5.33 -1.65 -34.72
C GLU A 123 4.27 -2.50 -35.43
N GLU A 124 3.93 -2.19 -36.70
CA GLU A 124 2.95 -2.95 -37.50
C GLU A 124 3.50 -4.29 -38.04
N ASP A 125 4.83 -4.46 -38.19
CA ASP A 125 5.43 -5.67 -38.81
C ASP A 125 5.71 -6.81 -37.80
N GLU A 126 5.78 -6.53 -36.49
CA GLU A 126 6.11 -7.56 -35.49
C GLU A 126 4.99 -8.58 -35.25
N GLU A 127 3.70 -8.23 -35.40
CA GLU A 127 2.61 -9.22 -35.25
C GLU A 127 2.61 -10.24 -36.41
N GLN A 128 2.91 -9.79 -37.62
CA GLN A 128 3.01 -10.64 -38.81
C GLN A 128 4.30 -11.50 -38.78
N ARG A 129 5.42 -10.96 -38.28
CA ARG A 129 6.62 -11.73 -37.91
C ARG A 129 6.33 -12.76 -36.80
N ARG A 130 5.57 -12.42 -35.76
CA ARG A 130 5.23 -13.31 -34.63
C ARG A 130 4.44 -14.53 -35.10
N SER A 131 3.40 -14.34 -35.91
CA SER A 131 2.62 -15.42 -36.52
C SER A 131 3.53 -16.37 -37.34
N SER A 132 4.44 -15.80 -38.12
CA SER A 132 5.42 -16.55 -38.92
C SER A 132 6.40 -17.37 -38.06
N ARG A 133 6.87 -16.81 -36.93
CA ARG A 133 7.72 -17.53 -35.96
C ARG A 133 6.97 -18.70 -35.29
N GLU A 134 5.69 -18.53 -34.94
CA GLU A 134 4.90 -19.61 -34.32
C GLU A 134 4.61 -20.75 -35.31
N ALA A 135 4.30 -20.42 -36.56
CA ALA A 135 4.18 -21.43 -37.63
C ALA A 135 5.50 -22.20 -37.84
N PHE A 136 6.64 -21.49 -37.86
CA PHE A 136 7.96 -22.09 -37.97
C PHE A 136 8.31 -23.00 -36.78
N LEU A 137 7.93 -22.62 -35.55
CA LEU A 137 8.09 -23.48 -34.37
C LEU A 137 7.29 -24.78 -34.53
N LYS A 138 6.01 -24.70 -34.92
CA LYS A 138 5.16 -25.90 -35.13
C LYS A 138 5.75 -26.85 -36.18
N ILE A 139 6.31 -26.29 -37.26
CA ILE A 139 7.04 -27.05 -38.29
C ILE A 139 8.30 -27.69 -37.69
N THR A 140 9.10 -26.93 -36.94
CA THR A 140 10.34 -27.41 -36.30
C THR A 140 10.08 -28.55 -35.32
N LEU A 141 9.08 -28.41 -34.44
CA LEU A 141 8.66 -29.45 -33.51
C LEU A 141 8.19 -30.71 -34.24
N HIS A 142 7.40 -30.57 -35.32
CA HIS A 142 7.00 -31.72 -36.15
C HIS A 142 8.20 -32.44 -36.77
N PHE A 143 9.20 -31.70 -37.26
CA PHE A 143 10.42 -32.30 -37.80
C PHE A 143 11.30 -32.97 -36.72
N LEU A 144 11.45 -32.38 -35.53
CA LEU A 144 12.19 -32.99 -34.41
C LEU A 144 11.56 -34.32 -33.98
N ARG A 145 10.23 -34.36 -33.77
CA ARG A 145 9.51 -35.61 -33.46
C ARG A 145 9.62 -36.63 -34.59
N ARG A 146 9.48 -36.20 -35.86
CA ARG A 146 9.72 -37.06 -37.04
C ARG A 146 11.16 -37.61 -37.12
N MET A 147 12.14 -36.88 -36.59
CA MET A 147 13.54 -37.31 -36.45
C MET A 147 13.81 -38.17 -35.19
N LYS A 148 12.76 -38.50 -34.42
CA LYS A 148 12.82 -39.19 -33.12
C LYS A 148 13.62 -38.44 -32.04
N GLN A 149 13.68 -37.12 -32.15
CA GLN A 149 14.31 -36.21 -31.18
C GLN A 149 13.22 -35.64 -30.26
N GLU A 150 12.47 -36.52 -29.59
CA GLU A 150 11.32 -36.15 -28.76
C GLU A 150 11.75 -35.25 -27.59
N GLU A 151 12.85 -35.59 -26.89
CA GLU A 151 13.39 -34.78 -25.77
C GLU A 151 13.75 -33.35 -26.20
N LEU A 152 14.35 -33.18 -27.40
CA LEU A 152 14.64 -31.86 -27.96
C LEU A 152 13.38 -31.13 -28.45
N ALA A 153 12.36 -31.85 -28.92
CA ALA A 153 11.07 -31.26 -29.26
C ALA A 153 10.35 -30.75 -28.00
N ASP A 154 10.30 -31.55 -26.95
CA ASP A 154 9.63 -31.21 -25.70
C ASP A 154 10.39 -30.09 -24.94
N CYS A 155 11.72 -30.10 -24.94
CA CYS A 155 12.55 -29.01 -24.41
C CYS A 155 12.40 -27.71 -25.22
N LEU A 156 12.37 -27.77 -26.56
CA LEU A 156 12.10 -26.59 -27.38
C LEU A 156 10.68 -26.05 -27.14
N GLN A 157 9.71 -26.94 -26.97
CA GLN A 157 8.32 -26.59 -26.67
C GLN A 157 8.20 -25.98 -25.26
N SER A 158 8.86 -26.53 -24.24
CA SER A 158 8.85 -25.99 -22.87
C SER A 158 9.52 -24.61 -22.81
N LYS A 159 10.74 -24.45 -23.34
CA LYS A 159 11.45 -23.16 -23.39
C LYS A 159 10.65 -22.09 -24.14
N HIS A 160 10.01 -22.43 -25.27
CA HIS A 160 9.19 -21.46 -26.00
C HIS A 160 7.88 -21.10 -25.28
N LEU A 161 7.14 -22.08 -24.75
CA LEU A 161 5.91 -21.82 -23.99
C LEU A 161 6.20 -21.00 -22.73
N ALA A 162 7.31 -21.29 -22.03
CA ALA A 162 7.78 -20.51 -20.90
C ALA A 162 8.04 -19.04 -21.30
N ALA A 163 8.77 -18.79 -22.41
CA ALA A 163 9.03 -17.44 -22.89
C ALA A 163 7.75 -16.68 -23.36
N VAL A 164 6.69 -17.38 -23.78
CA VAL A 164 5.38 -16.79 -24.06
C VAL A 164 4.62 -16.47 -22.77
N CYS A 165 4.55 -17.42 -21.84
CA CYS A 165 3.90 -17.27 -20.54
C CYS A 165 4.54 -16.17 -19.69
N GLN A 166 5.88 -16.10 -19.67
CA GLN A 166 6.65 -15.08 -18.97
C GLN A 166 6.28 -13.66 -19.47
N ARG A 167 6.19 -13.44 -20.79
CA ARG A 167 5.80 -12.13 -21.34
C ARG A 167 4.35 -11.77 -21.03
N LYS A 168 3.42 -12.74 -21.09
CA LYS A 168 2.02 -12.56 -20.64
C LYS A 168 1.99 -12.15 -19.15
N LEU A 169 2.71 -12.88 -18.30
CA LEU A 169 2.80 -12.65 -16.86
C LEU A 169 3.44 -11.30 -16.52
N LYS A 170 4.60 -10.96 -17.10
CA LYS A 170 5.26 -9.65 -16.93
C LYS A 170 4.31 -8.50 -17.29
N SER A 171 3.64 -8.58 -18.45
CA SER A 171 2.67 -7.55 -18.85
C SER A 171 1.50 -7.39 -17.87
N ASN A 172 0.99 -8.48 -17.30
CA ASN A 172 -0.13 -8.42 -16.36
C ASN A 172 0.29 -8.02 -14.94
N LEU A 173 1.49 -8.41 -14.48
CA LEU A 173 2.06 -7.94 -13.21
C LEU A 173 2.49 -6.47 -13.28
N GLN A 174 3.03 -6.01 -14.42
CA GLN A 174 3.24 -4.58 -14.68
C GLN A 174 1.92 -3.82 -14.56
N LYS A 175 0.84 -4.27 -15.23
CA LYS A 175 -0.50 -3.65 -15.08
C LYS A 175 -1.05 -3.72 -13.65
N LYS A 176 -0.75 -4.77 -12.87
CA LYS A 176 -1.19 -4.93 -11.47
C LYS A 176 -0.48 -3.98 -10.50
N PHE A 177 0.80 -3.62 -10.75
CA PHE A 177 1.64 -2.89 -9.78
C PHE A 177 2.23 -1.56 -10.27
N GLN A 178 2.12 -1.22 -11.56
CA GLN A 178 2.56 0.06 -12.12
C GLN A 178 1.86 1.26 -11.45
N CYS A 179 0.62 1.08 -11.00
CA CYS A 179 -0.22 2.10 -10.41
C CYS A 179 -0.59 1.73 -8.96
N VAL A 180 -0.30 2.62 -8.00
CA VAL A 180 -0.71 2.48 -6.60
C VAL A 180 -1.73 3.55 -6.24
N PHE A 181 -2.70 3.18 -5.41
CA PHE A 181 -3.73 4.07 -4.89
C PHE A 181 -3.32 4.61 -3.51
N GLU A 182 -3.01 5.90 -3.44
CA GLU A 182 -2.90 6.65 -2.18
C GLU A 182 -4.29 6.80 -1.52
N GLY A 183 -4.75 5.74 -0.84
CA GLY A 183 -6.02 5.70 -0.10
C GLY A 183 -7.18 5.05 -0.87
N ILE A 184 -8.22 5.83 -1.19
CA ILE A 184 -9.54 5.34 -1.67
C ILE A 184 -9.42 4.61 -3.03
N ALA A 185 -9.37 3.28 -2.97
CA ALA A 185 -8.96 2.38 -4.06
C ALA A 185 -9.96 2.18 -5.23
N LYS A 186 -11.08 2.93 -5.27
CA LYS A 186 -12.10 2.81 -6.35
C LYS A 186 -12.25 4.03 -7.26
N ALA A 187 -11.72 5.20 -6.87
CA ALA A 187 -11.91 6.46 -7.60
C ALA A 187 -10.82 7.51 -7.29
N GLY A 188 -9.57 7.06 -7.18
CA GLY A 188 -8.39 7.92 -7.18
C GLY A 188 -7.79 8.02 -8.58
N ASN A 189 -7.10 9.13 -8.88
CA ASN A 189 -6.19 9.15 -10.01
C ASN A 189 -5.07 8.14 -9.73
N PRO A 190 -4.82 7.14 -10.59
CA PRO A 190 -3.73 6.19 -10.38
C PRO A 190 -2.39 6.92 -10.42
N THR A 191 -1.59 6.77 -9.38
CA THR A 191 -0.25 7.36 -9.33
C THR A 191 0.77 6.27 -9.65
N LEU A 192 1.69 6.55 -10.57
CA LEU A 192 2.70 5.59 -10.97
C LEU A 192 3.64 5.29 -9.79
N LEU A 193 3.79 4.01 -9.42
CA LEU A 193 4.61 3.59 -8.29
C LEU A 193 6.04 4.16 -8.40
N ASN A 194 6.63 4.09 -9.58
CA ASN A 194 7.97 4.64 -9.87
C ASN A 194 8.11 6.16 -9.66
N GLN A 195 7.02 6.94 -9.53
CA GLN A 195 7.07 8.39 -9.25
C GLN A 195 7.02 8.71 -7.75
N ILE A 196 6.38 7.86 -6.93
CA ILE A 196 6.21 8.07 -5.48
C ILE A 196 7.10 7.15 -4.62
N TYR A 197 7.60 6.04 -5.18
CA TYR A 197 8.49 5.13 -4.49
C TYR A 197 9.76 5.85 -4.03
N THR A 198 10.13 5.60 -2.78
CA THR A 198 11.32 6.15 -2.10
C THR A 198 12.03 4.95 -1.48
N GLU A 199 13.34 4.82 -1.68
CA GLU A 199 14.07 3.56 -1.38
C GLU A 199 14.10 3.28 0.13
N LEU A 200 13.40 2.23 0.55
CA LEU A 200 13.29 1.82 1.95
C LEU A 200 14.63 1.28 2.46
N TYR A 201 15.02 1.67 3.67
CA TYR A 201 16.22 1.12 4.30
C TYR A 201 15.93 -0.30 4.83
N ILE A 202 16.73 -1.27 4.40
CA ILE A 202 16.61 -2.70 4.73
C ILE A 202 17.95 -3.18 5.27
N THR A 203 17.96 -3.94 6.36
CA THR A 203 19.19 -4.47 6.98
C THR A 203 19.09 -5.97 7.29
N GLU A 204 20.24 -6.67 7.33
CA GLU A 204 20.30 -8.07 7.79
C GLU A 204 20.06 -8.11 9.31
N TRP A 205 19.05 -8.86 9.76
CA TRP A 205 18.73 -8.97 11.18
C TRP A 205 19.69 -9.96 11.86
N GLY A 206 20.63 -9.42 12.65
CA GLY A 206 21.42 -10.22 13.57
C GLY A 206 20.56 -10.93 14.62
N THR A 207 21.14 -11.89 15.35
CA THR A 207 20.43 -12.78 16.29
C THR A 207 19.95 -12.10 17.59
N ALA A 208 19.17 -11.03 17.47
CA ALA A 208 18.43 -10.40 18.55
C ALA A 208 17.01 -11.00 18.66
N GLU A 209 16.50 -11.01 19.89
CA GLU A 209 15.24 -11.65 20.28
C GLU A 209 14.01 -10.95 19.66
N VAL A 210 12.85 -11.61 19.74
CA VAL A 210 11.58 -11.04 19.26
C VAL A 210 11.18 -9.91 20.22
N ASN A 211 11.03 -8.69 19.70
CA ASN A 211 10.55 -7.57 20.50
C ASN A 211 9.01 -7.55 20.55
N ASP A 212 8.46 -7.85 21.73
CA ASP A 212 7.02 -7.83 22.02
C ASP A 212 6.49 -6.44 22.43
N GLU A 213 7.32 -5.39 22.39
CA GLU A 213 6.89 -4.00 22.58
C GLU A 213 5.92 -3.54 21.49
N HIS A 214 5.04 -2.61 21.84
CA HIS A 214 4.09 -2.00 20.92
C HIS A 214 4.77 -1.23 19.77
N GLU A 215 4.16 -1.22 18.57
CA GLU A 215 4.77 -0.69 17.35
C GLU A 215 5.29 0.75 17.52
N VAL A 216 4.61 1.61 18.31
CA VAL A 216 5.08 2.99 18.57
C VAL A 216 6.44 3.05 19.28
N ARG A 217 6.72 2.11 20.21
CA ARG A 217 8.04 2.03 20.86
C ARG A 217 9.11 1.52 19.91
N GLN A 218 8.76 0.58 19.02
CA GLN A 218 9.67 0.10 17.98
C GLN A 218 10.06 1.23 17.02
N ILE A 219 9.11 2.09 16.60
CA ILE A 219 9.37 3.30 15.79
C ILE A 219 10.31 4.26 16.53
N GLU A 220 10.00 4.57 17.79
CA GLU A 220 10.79 5.50 18.61
C GLU A 220 12.18 4.99 18.95
N ALA A 221 12.38 3.66 18.95
CA ALA A 221 13.68 3.01 19.10
C ALA A 221 14.45 3.00 17.78
N ALA A 222 13.81 2.65 16.66
CA ALA A 222 14.43 2.61 15.34
C ALA A 222 14.78 4.00 14.77
N SER A 223 14.13 5.07 15.25
CA SER A 223 14.55 6.45 14.99
C SER A 223 15.83 6.85 15.74
N ARG A 224 16.37 6.00 16.63
CA ARG A 224 17.66 6.19 17.32
C ARG A 224 18.70 5.31 16.62
N LYS A 225 19.94 5.78 16.47
CA LYS A 225 20.98 4.98 15.81
C LYS A 225 21.26 3.68 16.60
N PRO A 226 21.39 2.53 15.92
CA PRO A 226 21.73 1.27 16.56
C PRO A 226 23.17 1.29 17.09
N HIS A 227 23.40 0.64 18.24
CA HIS A 227 24.73 0.52 18.89
C HIS A 227 25.75 -0.35 18.11
N ARG A 228 25.36 -0.87 16.94
CA ARG A 228 26.19 -1.70 16.06
C ARG A 228 25.95 -1.26 14.61
N PRO A 229 26.99 -1.15 13.76
CA PRO A 229 26.80 -0.88 12.35
C PRO A 229 26.00 -2.02 11.71
N GLU A 230 24.87 -1.67 11.09
CA GLU A 230 24.02 -2.59 10.34
C GLU A 230 24.52 -2.72 8.90
N THR A 231 24.44 -3.93 8.33
CA THR A 231 24.73 -4.15 6.91
C THR A 231 23.46 -3.83 6.09
N PRO A 232 23.46 -2.78 5.25
CA PRO A 232 22.33 -2.49 4.37
C PRO A 232 22.25 -3.51 3.23
N ILE A 233 21.05 -3.98 2.94
CA ILE A 233 20.74 -4.85 1.80
C ILE A 233 19.92 -4.04 0.80
N ARG A 234 20.32 -4.04 -0.47
CA ARG A 234 19.50 -3.45 -1.54
C ARG A 234 18.45 -4.46 -2.00
N GLN A 235 17.29 -3.96 -2.45
CA GLN A 235 16.19 -4.79 -2.96
C GLN A 235 16.62 -5.75 -4.09
N GLU A 236 17.60 -5.34 -4.90
CA GLU A 236 18.21 -6.09 -6.02
C GLU A 236 19.16 -7.21 -5.57
N ASP A 237 19.56 -7.23 -4.29
CA ASP A 237 20.57 -8.12 -3.73
C ASP A 237 19.98 -9.11 -2.71
N ILE A 238 18.65 -9.13 -2.53
CA ILE A 238 17.99 -9.81 -1.40
C ILE A 238 18.13 -11.35 -1.37
N PHE A 239 18.46 -11.99 -2.49
CA PHE A 239 18.77 -13.43 -2.56
C PHE A 239 20.27 -13.74 -2.76
N LYS A 240 21.13 -12.72 -2.80
CA LYS A 240 22.57 -12.87 -3.00
C LYS A 240 23.25 -13.12 -1.67
N THR A 241 24.23 -14.02 -1.64
CA THR A 241 24.96 -14.38 -0.41
C THR A 241 25.73 -13.18 0.14
N SER A 242 25.57 -12.91 1.44
CA SER A 242 26.33 -11.86 2.11
C SER A 242 27.82 -12.27 2.22
N PRO A 243 28.77 -11.30 2.12
CA PRO A 243 30.19 -11.60 2.01
C PRO A 243 30.73 -12.28 3.28
N GLY A 244 30.89 -13.60 3.22
CA GLY A 244 31.27 -14.47 4.34
C GLY A 244 30.37 -15.68 4.58
N ARG A 245 29.26 -15.83 3.84
CA ARG A 245 28.47 -17.08 3.77
C ARG A 245 28.78 -17.87 2.51
N ASP A 246 29.08 -19.16 2.68
CA ASP A 246 29.18 -20.14 1.59
C ASP A 246 27.85 -20.85 1.29
N GLU A 247 26.84 -20.73 2.16
CA GLU A 247 25.53 -21.37 2.02
C GLU A 247 24.56 -20.51 1.18
N PRO A 248 23.83 -21.10 0.20
CA PRO A 248 22.90 -20.37 -0.66
C PRO A 248 21.61 -19.96 0.06
N ILE A 249 21.06 -18.81 -0.28
CA ILE A 249 19.83 -18.27 0.34
C ILE A 249 18.61 -18.71 -0.48
N ARG A 250 17.80 -19.65 0.03
CA ARG A 250 16.49 -20.03 -0.52
C ARG A 250 15.39 -19.15 0.04
N THR A 251 15.27 -19.08 1.37
CA THR A 251 14.14 -18.46 2.08
C THR A 251 14.58 -17.20 2.82
N VAL A 252 14.00 -16.06 2.42
CA VAL A 252 14.16 -14.77 3.09
C VAL A 252 12.87 -14.42 3.85
N MET A 253 12.99 -14.15 5.15
CA MET A 253 11.91 -13.54 5.94
C MET A 253 12.19 -12.05 6.17
N THR A 254 11.30 -11.19 5.71
CA THR A 254 11.37 -9.74 5.93
C THR A 254 10.38 -9.30 6.99
N LYS A 255 10.93 -8.83 8.13
CA LYS A 255 10.20 -8.30 9.27
C LYS A 255 10.04 -6.78 9.17
N GLY A 256 9.16 -6.24 10.01
CA GLY A 256 8.95 -4.81 10.22
C GLY A 256 7.53 -4.52 10.69
N VAL A 257 7.30 -3.37 11.32
CA VAL A 257 5.99 -2.94 11.84
C VAL A 257 4.92 -2.75 10.75
N ALA A 258 3.67 -2.47 11.13
CA ALA A 258 2.62 -2.06 10.20
C ALA A 258 3.02 -0.78 9.44
N GLY A 259 2.45 -0.57 8.25
CA GLY A 259 2.66 0.63 7.42
C GLY A 259 4.09 0.89 6.90
N ILE A 260 5.11 0.13 7.34
CA ILE A 260 6.54 0.39 7.09
C ILE A 260 6.96 0.23 5.61
N GLY A 261 6.09 -0.32 4.77
CA GLY A 261 6.31 -0.44 3.32
C GLY A 261 6.53 -1.86 2.77
N LYS A 262 6.47 -2.91 3.59
CA LYS A 262 6.71 -4.32 3.17
C LYS A 262 5.99 -4.72 1.88
N THR A 263 4.69 -4.47 1.78
CA THR A 263 3.88 -4.74 0.58
C THR A 263 4.27 -3.88 -0.62
N VAL A 264 4.72 -2.64 -0.40
CA VAL A 264 5.16 -1.74 -1.49
C VAL A 264 6.53 -2.19 -2.01
N LEU A 265 7.40 -2.72 -1.14
CA LEU A 265 8.70 -3.28 -1.48
C LEU A 265 8.57 -4.53 -2.37
N THR A 266 7.68 -5.46 -2.03
CA THR A 266 7.43 -6.67 -2.83
C THR A 266 6.76 -6.35 -4.17
N GLN A 267 5.84 -5.37 -4.19
CA GLN A 267 5.27 -4.83 -5.43
C GLN A 267 6.34 -4.15 -6.30
N LYS A 268 7.26 -3.37 -5.71
CA LYS A 268 8.33 -2.70 -6.44
C LYS A 268 9.33 -3.69 -7.05
N PHE A 269 9.75 -4.70 -6.29
CA PHE A 269 10.58 -5.80 -6.82
C PHE A 269 9.92 -6.50 -8.01
N THR A 270 8.63 -6.82 -7.89
CA THR A 270 7.90 -7.48 -8.98
C THR A 270 7.75 -6.57 -10.20
N LEU A 271 7.53 -5.25 -9.99
CA LEU A 271 7.48 -4.27 -11.06
C LEU A 271 8.84 -4.10 -11.75
N ASP A 272 9.95 -4.05 -11.02
CA ASP A 272 11.30 -3.92 -11.61
C ASP A 272 11.73 -5.18 -12.39
N TRP A 273 11.28 -6.36 -11.97
CA TRP A 273 11.42 -7.62 -12.71
C TRP A 273 10.53 -7.65 -13.97
N ALA A 274 9.32 -7.08 -13.89
CA ALA A 274 8.37 -7.03 -15.01
C ALA A 274 8.68 -5.92 -16.03
N GLU A 275 9.39 -4.87 -15.63
CA GLU A 275 9.87 -3.77 -16.48
C GLU A 275 11.33 -3.97 -16.94
N ASP A 276 11.88 -5.18 -16.78
CA ASP A 276 13.21 -5.63 -17.20
C ASP A 276 14.40 -4.79 -16.69
N LYS A 277 14.25 -4.21 -15.49
CA LYS A 277 15.27 -3.38 -14.83
C LYS A 277 16.19 -4.15 -13.88
N ALA A 278 15.69 -5.21 -13.26
CA ALA A 278 16.39 -5.96 -12.21
C ALA A 278 16.09 -7.46 -12.27
N ASN A 279 16.91 -8.25 -11.58
CA ASN A 279 16.71 -9.68 -11.30
C ASN A 279 16.38 -10.54 -12.54
N GLN A 280 17.11 -10.33 -13.64
CA GLN A 280 16.88 -11.00 -14.93
C GLN A 280 17.30 -12.47 -14.96
N ASP A 281 17.98 -12.93 -13.90
CA ASP A 281 18.23 -14.31 -13.54
C ASP A 281 16.95 -15.12 -13.18
N ILE A 282 15.84 -14.45 -12.84
CA ILE A 282 14.57 -15.09 -12.47
C ILE A 282 13.67 -15.29 -13.70
N GLN A 283 13.37 -16.54 -14.08
CA GLN A 283 12.38 -16.81 -15.13
C GLN A 283 10.93 -16.45 -14.71
N PHE A 284 10.52 -16.70 -13.47
CA PHE A 284 9.14 -16.42 -13.01
C PHE A 284 9.07 -15.84 -11.58
N THR A 285 8.29 -14.78 -11.39
CA THR A 285 7.95 -14.25 -10.06
C THR A 285 6.44 -14.39 -9.81
N PHE A 286 6.06 -15.03 -8.71
CA PHE A 286 4.67 -15.28 -8.31
C PHE A 286 4.37 -14.62 -6.94
N PRO A 287 3.80 -13.41 -6.92
CA PRO A 287 3.43 -12.72 -5.69
C PRO A 287 2.01 -13.08 -5.22
N PHE A 288 1.93 -13.79 -4.10
CA PHE A 288 0.70 -14.10 -3.38
C PHE A 288 0.61 -13.24 -2.11
N THR A 289 -0.57 -12.70 -1.82
CA THR A 289 -0.87 -12.25 -0.44
C THR A 289 -1.41 -13.42 0.37
N CYS A 290 -1.08 -13.48 1.67
CA CYS A 290 -1.69 -14.48 2.56
C CYS A 290 -3.20 -14.26 2.70
N ARG A 291 -3.67 -13.01 2.48
CA ARG A 291 -5.07 -12.62 2.31
C ARG A 291 -5.77 -13.40 1.19
N GLU A 292 -5.18 -13.45 -0.01
CA GLU A 292 -5.68 -14.22 -1.15
C GLU A 292 -5.67 -15.74 -0.86
N LEU A 293 -4.60 -16.25 -0.23
CA LEU A 293 -4.45 -17.69 0.07
C LEU A 293 -5.45 -18.21 1.11
N ASN A 294 -5.84 -17.38 2.09
CA ASN A 294 -6.87 -17.71 3.08
C ASN A 294 -8.22 -18.13 2.45
N VAL A 295 -8.58 -17.57 1.29
CA VAL A 295 -9.84 -17.85 0.56
C VAL A 295 -9.90 -19.30 0.04
N LEU A 296 -8.75 -19.99 0.00
CA LEU A 296 -8.61 -21.33 -0.56
C LEU A 296 -8.49 -22.44 0.50
N LYS A 297 -8.62 -22.09 1.79
CA LYS A 297 -8.41 -23.01 2.94
C LYS A 297 -9.16 -24.34 2.86
N GLU A 298 -10.40 -24.34 2.36
CA GLU A 298 -11.23 -25.56 2.25
C GLU A 298 -11.07 -26.31 0.92
N LYS A 299 -10.34 -25.73 -0.05
CA LYS A 299 -10.14 -26.30 -1.39
C LYS A 299 -8.85 -27.11 -1.43
N LYS A 300 -8.80 -28.06 -2.36
CA LYS A 300 -7.58 -28.78 -2.70
C LYS A 300 -7.02 -28.32 -4.03
N PHE A 301 -5.71 -28.19 -4.08
CA PHE A 301 -4.91 -27.82 -5.23
C PHE A 301 -3.60 -28.61 -5.19
N SER A 302 -3.05 -28.93 -6.34
CA SER A 302 -1.61 -29.12 -6.50
C SER A 302 -0.89 -27.77 -6.60
N LEU A 303 0.44 -27.75 -6.47
CA LEU A 303 1.19 -26.48 -6.55
C LEU A 303 1.04 -25.82 -7.93
N VAL A 304 1.03 -26.63 -9.00
CA VAL A 304 0.79 -26.16 -10.37
C VAL A 304 -0.62 -25.58 -10.53
N GLU A 305 -1.66 -26.26 -10.02
CA GLU A 305 -3.04 -25.76 -10.06
C GLU A 305 -3.22 -24.47 -9.24
N LEU A 306 -2.53 -24.34 -8.11
CA LEU A 306 -2.55 -23.12 -7.28
C LEU A 306 -1.97 -21.92 -8.03
N VAL A 307 -0.81 -22.08 -8.70
CA VAL A 307 -0.24 -21.04 -9.57
C VAL A 307 -1.21 -20.70 -10.71
N HIS A 308 -1.77 -21.70 -11.39
CA HIS A 308 -2.71 -21.51 -12.50
C HIS A 308 -4.06 -20.88 -12.10
N HIS A 309 -4.42 -20.93 -10.81
CA HIS A 309 -5.62 -20.29 -10.28
C HIS A 309 -5.48 -18.75 -10.25
N PHE A 310 -4.34 -18.26 -9.80
CA PHE A 310 -4.05 -16.81 -9.69
C PHE A 310 -3.39 -16.23 -10.95
N PHE A 311 -2.54 -17.01 -11.62
CA PHE A 311 -1.73 -16.59 -12.78
C PHE A 311 -2.15 -17.37 -14.02
N THR A 312 -3.34 -17.07 -14.52
CA THR A 312 -3.97 -17.80 -15.63
C THR A 312 -3.17 -17.75 -16.93
N GLU A 313 -2.23 -16.81 -17.04
CA GLU A 313 -1.25 -16.62 -18.10
C GLU A 313 -0.27 -17.79 -18.24
N THR A 314 -0.07 -18.55 -17.15
CA THR A 314 0.92 -19.63 -17.05
C THR A 314 0.34 -21.02 -17.31
N LYS A 315 -0.97 -21.15 -17.56
CA LYS A 315 -1.70 -22.43 -17.74
C LYS A 315 -1.16 -23.39 -18.81
N GLU A 316 -0.28 -22.91 -19.68
CA GLU A 316 0.42 -23.69 -20.71
C GLU A 316 1.67 -24.43 -20.16
N ILE A 317 2.07 -24.17 -18.91
CA ILE A 317 3.24 -24.77 -18.24
C ILE A 317 2.82 -25.98 -17.40
N CYS A 318 3.53 -27.11 -17.53
CA CYS A 318 3.16 -28.37 -16.86
C CYS A 318 4.05 -28.76 -15.65
N SER A 319 5.18 -28.07 -15.44
CA SER A 319 5.99 -28.11 -14.22
C SER A 319 6.79 -26.82 -14.10
N PHE A 320 7.21 -26.47 -12.87
CA PHE A 320 8.04 -25.30 -12.58
C PHE A 320 9.47 -25.67 -12.11
N GLU A 321 9.82 -26.96 -12.15
CA GLU A 321 11.09 -27.50 -11.62
C GLU A 321 12.33 -27.09 -12.44
N GLU A 322 12.16 -26.81 -13.74
CA GLU A 322 13.22 -26.41 -14.69
C GLU A 322 13.56 -24.90 -14.67
N PHE A 323 12.89 -24.11 -13.82
CA PHE A 323 12.97 -22.65 -13.84
C PHE A 323 13.42 -22.07 -12.50
N GLN A 324 14.17 -20.96 -12.53
CA GLN A 324 14.37 -20.14 -11.35
C GLN A 324 13.08 -19.35 -11.08
N VAL A 325 12.35 -19.80 -10.07
CA VAL A 325 11.07 -19.23 -9.65
C VAL A 325 11.23 -18.55 -8.30
N VAL A 326 10.61 -17.38 -8.14
CA VAL A 326 10.47 -16.71 -6.85
C VAL A 326 9.01 -16.67 -6.44
N PHE A 327 8.70 -17.27 -5.29
CA PHE A 327 7.42 -17.13 -4.62
C PHE A 327 7.51 -16.03 -3.57
N ILE A 328 6.64 -15.02 -3.67
CA ILE A 328 6.54 -13.97 -2.65
C ILE A 328 5.24 -14.20 -1.88
N PHE A 329 5.34 -14.28 -0.55
CA PHE A 329 4.23 -14.45 0.38
C PHE A 329 4.12 -13.20 1.27
N ASP A 330 3.28 -12.26 0.85
CA ASP A 330 3.10 -10.99 1.54
C ASP A 330 2.06 -11.12 2.68
N GLY A 331 2.39 -10.61 3.88
CA GLY A 331 1.47 -10.54 5.02
C GLY A 331 1.24 -11.85 5.78
N LEU A 332 2.30 -12.57 6.15
CA LEU A 332 2.20 -13.80 6.98
C LEU A 332 1.47 -13.55 8.31
N ASP A 333 1.56 -12.34 8.88
CA ASP A 333 0.80 -11.93 10.08
C ASP A 333 -0.73 -11.94 9.89
N GLU A 334 -1.20 -12.11 8.66
CA GLU A 334 -2.60 -12.16 8.26
C GLU A 334 -3.02 -13.56 7.76
N CYS A 335 -2.09 -14.52 7.78
CA CYS A 335 -2.33 -15.91 7.41
C CYS A 335 -3.18 -16.61 8.48
N ARG A 336 -4.21 -17.35 8.03
CA ARG A 336 -5.17 -18.10 8.87
C ARG A 336 -5.17 -19.60 8.51
N LEU A 337 -4.13 -20.04 7.79
CA LEU A 337 -3.87 -21.43 7.42
C LEU A 337 -3.03 -22.12 8.51
N PRO A 338 -3.37 -23.35 8.94
CA PRO A 338 -2.65 -24.04 10.02
C PRO A 338 -1.33 -24.64 9.53
N LEU A 339 -0.25 -23.85 9.51
CA LEU A 339 1.06 -24.28 9.02
C LEU A 339 1.79 -25.21 10.01
N ASP A 340 1.47 -26.51 10.01
CA ASP A 340 2.09 -27.48 10.91
C ASP A 340 3.47 -27.95 10.39
N PHE A 341 4.53 -27.29 10.86
CA PHE A 341 5.92 -27.61 10.53
C PHE A 341 6.49 -28.89 11.17
N HIS A 342 5.68 -29.66 11.92
CA HIS A 342 6.08 -30.94 12.48
C HIS A 342 5.32 -32.12 11.84
N ASN A 343 3.99 -32.15 11.94
CA ASN A 343 3.18 -33.35 11.61
C ASN A 343 2.68 -33.39 10.14
N THR A 344 2.79 -32.30 9.38
CA THR A 344 2.33 -32.25 7.97
C THR A 344 2.98 -33.34 7.11
N LYS A 345 2.16 -34.03 6.30
CA LYS A 345 2.60 -35.02 5.30
C LYS A 345 3.65 -34.40 4.37
N ILE A 346 4.78 -35.09 4.21
CA ILE A 346 5.81 -34.73 3.22
C ILE A 346 5.24 -34.92 1.81
N LEU A 347 5.36 -33.89 0.97
CA LEU A 347 4.99 -33.89 -0.45
C LEU A 347 6.17 -33.42 -1.29
N THR A 348 6.45 -34.14 -2.37
CA THR A 348 7.53 -33.82 -3.33
C THR A 348 7.04 -33.68 -4.77
N ASP A 349 5.88 -34.25 -5.11
CA ASP A 349 5.26 -34.07 -6.44
C ASP A 349 4.46 -32.77 -6.49
N VAL A 350 4.85 -31.85 -7.36
CA VAL A 350 4.17 -30.56 -7.59
C VAL A 350 2.76 -30.70 -8.17
N ARG A 351 2.35 -31.91 -8.58
CA ARG A 351 1.03 -32.28 -9.10
C ARG A 351 0.14 -33.04 -8.08
N GLU A 352 0.62 -33.39 -6.88
CA GLU A 352 -0.26 -34.01 -5.87
C GLU A 352 -1.23 -32.96 -5.28
N SER A 353 -2.54 -33.22 -5.36
CA SER A 353 -3.57 -32.28 -4.92
C SER A 353 -3.92 -32.42 -3.43
N THR A 354 -3.70 -31.36 -2.66
CA THR A 354 -3.79 -31.31 -1.20
C THR A 354 -4.35 -29.95 -0.73
N SER A 355 -4.54 -29.74 0.57
CA SER A 355 -4.96 -28.43 1.11
C SER A 355 -3.82 -27.40 1.09
N VAL A 356 -4.18 -26.11 1.00
CA VAL A 356 -3.21 -25.03 0.73
C VAL A 356 -2.19 -24.83 1.87
N ASP A 357 -2.59 -25.08 3.13
CA ASP A 357 -1.68 -25.15 4.28
C ASP A 357 -0.57 -26.19 4.08
N VAL A 358 -0.94 -27.40 3.62
CA VAL A 358 0.01 -28.49 3.36
C VAL A 358 0.93 -28.18 2.18
N LEU A 359 0.44 -27.50 1.13
CA LEU A 359 1.29 -27.00 0.03
C LEU A 359 2.33 -26.00 0.56
N LEU A 360 1.88 -24.95 1.27
CA LEU A 360 2.74 -23.87 1.75
C LEU A 360 3.79 -24.40 2.73
N THR A 361 3.41 -25.26 3.68
CA THR A 361 4.36 -25.89 4.60
C THR A 361 5.41 -26.73 3.85
N ASN A 362 5.04 -27.52 2.84
CA ASN A 362 6.03 -28.30 2.08
C ASN A 362 6.92 -27.44 1.18
N LEU A 363 6.40 -26.36 0.61
CA LEU A 363 7.17 -25.38 -0.15
C LEU A 363 8.19 -24.66 0.75
N ILE A 364 7.75 -24.16 1.92
CA ILE A 364 8.62 -23.47 2.90
C ILE A 364 9.68 -24.41 3.48
N ARG A 365 9.36 -25.69 3.73
CA ARG A 365 10.34 -26.72 4.13
C ARG A 365 11.33 -27.11 3.01
N GLY A 366 11.11 -26.70 1.76
CA GLY A 366 11.93 -27.10 0.61
C GLY A 366 11.60 -28.47 0.00
N ASN A 367 10.55 -29.16 0.47
CA ASN A 367 10.12 -30.45 -0.08
C ASN A 367 9.50 -30.31 -1.49
N LEU A 368 8.80 -29.19 -1.73
CA LEU A 368 8.29 -28.80 -3.06
C LEU A 368 9.19 -27.70 -3.66
N LEU A 369 9.52 -27.83 -4.95
CA LEU A 369 10.38 -26.92 -5.72
C LEU A 369 11.65 -26.48 -4.94
N PRO A 370 12.60 -27.40 -4.65
CA PRO A 370 13.80 -27.11 -3.85
C PRO A 370 14.73 -26.03 -4.43
N SER A 371 14.65 -25.74 -5.73
CA SER A 371 15.43 -24.68 -6.40
C SER A 371 14.83 -23.27 -6.29
N ALA A 372 13.53 -23.14 -6.01
CA ALA A 372 12.82 -21.86 -6.03
C ALA A 372 13.13 -21.00 -4.78
N HIS A 373 13.34 -19.69 -4.94
CA HIS A 373 13.48 -18.80 -3.78
C HIS A 373 12.10 -18.42 -3.21
N LEU A 374 12.07 -18.19 -1.89
CA LEU A 374 10.88 -17.78 -1.15
C LEU A 374 11.15 -16.44 -0.44
N TRP A 375 10.27 -15.47 -0.60
CA TRP A 375 10.32 -14.20 0.15
C TRP A 375 9.03 -14.01 0.94
N ILE A 376 9.12 -14.01 2.27
CA ILE A 376 7.98 -13.98 3.17
C ILE A 376 8.00 -12.67 3.95
N THR A 377 6.95 -11.84 3.86
CA THR A 377 6.85 -10.59 4.65
C THR A 377 5.96 -10.79 5.87
N THR A 378 6.33 -10.19 7.01
CA THR A 378 5.60 -10.38 8.27
C THR A 378 5.79 -9.23 9.26
N ARG A 379 4.95 -9.15 10.29
CA ARG A 379 5.22 -8.38 11.52
C ARG A 379 6.03 -9.21 12.53
N PRO A 380 6.90 -8.61 13.36
CA PRO A 380 7.80 -9.34 14.25
C PRO A 380 7.13 -10.43 15.10
N ALA A 381 5.96 -10.13 15.70
CA ALA A 381 5.19 -11.06 16.53
C ALA A 381 4.71 -12.32 15.78
N ALA A 382 4.48 -12.23 14.47
CA ALA A 382 4.01 -13.36 13.64
C ALA A 382 5.15 -14.14 12.97
N ALA A 383 6.40 -13.67 13.06
CA ALA A 383 7.55 -14.40 12.52
C ALA A 383 7.67 -15.82 13.08
N ASN A 384 7.28 -16.02 14.34
CA ASN A 384 7.33 -17.31 15.05
C ASN A 384 6.36 -18.37 14.49
N GLN A 385 5.48 -18.03 13.53
CA GLN A 385 4.68 -19.02 12.80
C GLN A 385 5.53 -19.96 11.92
N ILE A 386 6.72 -19.51 11.50
CA ILE A 386 7.66 -20.30 10.70
C ILE A 386 8.89 -20.61 11.58
N PRO A 387 9.29 -21.88 11.74
CA PRO A 387 10.48 -22.23 12.52
C PRO A 387 11.76 -21.59 11.94
N PRO A 388 12.73 -21.19 12.79
CA PRO A 388 13.99 -20.61 12.33
C PRO A 388 14.78 -21.50 11.36
N TRP A 389 14.64 -22.84 11.44
CA TRP A 389 15.31 -23.78 10.53
C TRP A 389 14.75 -23.81 9.10
N CYS A 390 13.64 -23.10 8.82
CA CYS A 390 13.09 -22.95 7.46
C CYS A 390 13.52 -21.64 6.78
N VAL A 391 14.38 -20.82 7.41
CA VAL A 391 14.68 -19.44 6.99
C VAL A 391 16.18 -19.19 7.02
N ASP A 392 16.79 -19.03 5.84
CA ASP A 392 18.25 -18.88 5.72
C ASP A 392 18.72 -17.46 6.07
N MET A 393 17.89 -16.45 5.75
CA MET A 393 18.15 -15.05 6.07
C MET A 393 16.91 -14.35 6.62
N VAL A 394 17.09 -13.59 7.69
CA VAL A 394 16.10 -12.65 8.21
C VAL A 394 16.56 -11.22 7.90
N THR A 395 15.65 -10.41 7.38
CA THR A 395 15.87 -8.98 7.10
C THR A 395 14.82 -8.14 7.81
N GLU A 396 15.11 -6.87 8.06
CA GLU A 396 14.14 -5.92 8.60
C GLU A 396 14.02 -4.69 7.69
N VAL A 397 12.78 -4.28 7.38
CA VAL A 397 12.52 -2.97 6.78
C VAL A 397 12.49 -1.93 7.90
N ARG A 398 13.54 -1.11 7.98
CA ARG A 398 13.62 0.04 8.90
C ARG A 398 12.73 1.21 8.46
N GLY A 399 12.36 1.30 7.18
CA GLY A 399 11.52 2.39 6.66
C GLY A 399 12.32 3.58 6.16
N PHE A 400 11.91 4.80 6.51
CA PHE A 400 12.55 6.05 6.06
C PHE A 400 13.49 6.64 7.10
N ALA A 401 14.78 6.76 6.75
CA ALA A 401 15.70 7.69 7.41
C ALA A 401 15.50 9.11 6.86
N ASP A 402 16.18 10.11 7.43
CA ASP A 402 15.89 11.53 7.14
C ASP A 402 16.04 11.96 5.67
N PRO A 403 17.00 11.45 4.88
CA PRO A 403 17.05 11.70 3.44
C PRO A 403 15.78 11.21 2.72
N GLN A 404 15.32 9.99 3.03
CA GLN A 404 14.07 9.43 2.48
C GLN A 404 12.83 10.23 2.90
N LYS A 405 12.78 10.72 4.16
CA LYS A 405 11.68 11.59 4.61
C LYS A 405 11.60 12.83 3.71
N GLU A 406 12.72 13.51 3.46
CA GLU A 406 12.75 14.66 2.56
C GLU A 406 12.41 14.30 1.11
N GLU A 407 12.96 13.19 0.59
CA GLU A 407 12.73 12.72 -0.77
C GLU A 407 11.25 12.44 -1.04
N TYR A 408 10.56 11.77 -0.10
CA TYR A 408 9.11 11.53 -0.21
C TYR A 408 8.33 12.85 -0.29
N PHE A 409 8.60 13.81 0.59
CA PHE A 409 7.87 15.08 0.56
C PHE A 409 8.20 15.94 -0.67
N LYS A 410 9.44 15.92 -1.17
CA LYS A 410 9.83 16.58 -2.44
C LYS A 410 9.16 15.92 -3.66
N LYS A 411 9.06 14.59 -3.70
CA LYS A 411 8.26 13.87 -4.72
C LYS A 411 6.78 14.19 -4.63
N ARG A 412 6.26 14.37 -3.42
CA ARG A 412 4.82 14.53 -3.14
C ARG A 412 4.30 15.97 -3.25
N PHE A 413 5.18 16.96 -3.16
CA PHE A 413 4.90 18.39 -3.32
C PHE A 413 5.82 18.99 -4.39
N ARG A 414 5.29 19.20 -5.60
CA ARG A 414 6.08 19.63 -6.78
C ARG A 414 6.64 21.05 -6.70
N GLU A 415 6.06 21.90 -5.86
CA GLU A 415 6.51 23.28 -5.65
C GLU A 415 7.56 23.31 -4.53
N GLU A 416 8.82 23.62 -4.87
CA GLU A 416 9.96 23.51 -3.94
C GLU A 416 9.81 24.35 -2.67
N GLU A 417 9.17 25.52 -2.74
CA GLU A 417 8.85 26.34 -1.57
C GLU A 417 7.83 25.68 -0.64
N GLN A 418 6.82 25.00 -1.21
CA GLN A 418 5.82 24.26 -0.43
C GLN A 418 6.45 23.02 0.21
N ALA A 419 7.26 22.26 -0.55
CA ALA A 419 8.00 21.12 -0.04
C ALA A 419 8.94 21.53 1.10
N SER A 420 9.72 22.60 0.91
CA SER A 420 10.64 23.15 1.91
C SER A 420 9.92 23.60 3.19
N ARG A 421 8.79 24.31 3.05
CA ARG A 421 7.96 24.73 4.19
C ARG A 421 7.40 23.53 4.97
N ILE A 422 6.95 22.49 4.26
CA ILE A 422 6.39 21.27 4.87
C ILE A 422 7.48 20.46 5.58
N ILE A 423 8.64 20.24 4.95
CA ILE A 423 9.79 19.56 5.56
C ILE A 423 10.26 20.31 6.82
N SER A 424 10.33 21.64 6.76
CA SER A 424 10.70 22.48 7.91
C SER A 424 9.69 22.36 9.07
N HIS A 425 8.38 22.39 8.78
CA HIS A 425 7.34 22.17 9.79
C HIS A 425 7.43 20.78 10.43
N ILE A 426 7.64 19.74 9.62
CA ILE A 426 7.75 18.36 10.11
C ILE A 426 8.98 18.21 11.01
N LYS A 427 10.17 18.71 10.62
CA LYS A 427 11.37 18.71 11.50
C LYS A 427 11.15 19.52 12.78
N THR A 428 10.36 20.60 12.73
CA THR A 428 10.04 21.42 13.91
C THR A 428 9.14 20.67 14.91
N SER A 429 8.23 19.80 14.44
CA SER A 429 7.44 18.92 15.32
C SER A 429 8.03 17.52 15.40
N GLN A 430 8.83 17.28 16.44
CA GLN A 430 9.44 15.98 16.71
C GLN A 430 8.46 14.80 16.59
N SER A 431 7.25 14.92 17.15
CA SER A 431 6.27 13.84 17.09
C SER A 431 5.89 13.49 15.63
N LEU A 432 5.75 14.49 14.75
CA LEU A 432 5.53 14.25 13.32
C LEU A 432 6.77 13.66 12.65
N HIS A 433 7.96 14.21 12.93
CA HIS A 433 9.22 13.76 12.35
C HIS A 433 9.56 12.28 12.68
N ILE A 434 9.29 11.84 13.90
CA ILE A 434 9.50 10.45 14.33
C ILE A 434 8.48 9.53 13.65
N MET A 435 7.18 9.88 13.67
CA MET A 435 6.18 9.02 13.01
C MET A 435 6.38 8.94 11.48
N CYS A 436 6.93 9.99 10.84
CA CYS A 436 7.35 9.97 9.44
C CYS A 436 8.54 9.03 9.13
N HIS A 437 9.06 8.28 10.10
CA HIS A 437 9.87 7.09 9.85
C HIS A 437 9.06 6.00 9.09
N ILE A 438 7.74 5.97 9.28
CA ILE A 438 6.80 5.08 8.59
C ILE A 438 6.18 5.77 7.36
N PRO A 439 6.28 5.20 6.15
CA PRO A 439 5.72 5.78 4.91
C PRO A 439 4.22 6.09 4.97
N VAL A 440 3.40 5.27 5.65
CA VAL A 440 1.95 5.54 5.82
C VAL A 440 1.68 6.84 6.60
N PHE A 441 2.53 7.22 7.57
CA PHE A 441 2.39 8.49 8.28
C PHE A 441 2.87 9.67 7.43
N CYS A 442 3.87 9.47 6.55
CA CYS A 442 4.21 10.46 5.53
C CYS A 442 3.04 10.73 4.59
N TRP A 443 2.31 9.68 4.17
CA TRP A 443 1.09 9.82 3.36
C TRP A 443 -0.05 10.55 4.12
N ILE A 444 -0.32 10.19 5.38
CA ILE A 444 -1.30 10.90 6.23
C ILE A 444 -0.92 12.38 6.34
N THR A 445 0.34 12.66 6.68
CA THR A 445 0.86 14.01 6.89
C THR A 445 0.84 14.83 5.61
N ALA A 446 1.25 14.26 4.47
CA ALA A 446 1.16 14.92 3.16
C ALA A 446 -0.30 15.21 2.77
N THR A 447 -1.21 14.26 3.01
CA THR A 447 -2.64 14.42 2.71
C THR A 447 -3.26 15.57 3.52
N VAL A 448 -2.97 15.65 4.83
CA VAL A 448 -3.43 16.74 5.69
C VAL A 448 -2.81 18.08 5.32
N LEU A 449 -1.48 18.15 5.21
CA LEU A 449 -0.80 19.42 4.91
C LEU A 449 -1.14 19.94 3.50
N GLN A 450 -1.47 19.05 2.54
CA GLN A 450 -1.98 19.44 1.22
C GLN A 450 -3.40 20.01 1.26
N ASP A 451 -4.27 19.58 2.19
CA ASP A 451 -5.60 20.18 2.37
C ASP A 451 -5.48 21.54 3.08
N VAL A 452 -4.82 21.58 4.24
CA VAL A 452 -4.66 22.79 5.06
C VAL A 452 -3.95 23.91 4.28
N SER A 453 -2.95 23.59 3.44
CA SER A 453 -2.25 24.59 2.61
C SER A 453 -3.13 25.24 1.52
N LYS A 454 -4.23 24.60 1.10
CA LYS A 454 -5.16 25.19 0.11
C LYS A 454 -6.12 26.17 0.77
N THR A 455 -6.50 25.93 2.03
CA THR A 455 -7.55 26.66 2.74
C THR A 455 -7.06 27.99 3.33
N ARG A 456 -6.65 28.91 2.45
CA ARG A 456 -6.16 30.29 2.70
C ARG A 456 -4.81 30.42 3.41
N GLU A 457 -4.10 31.47 3.01
CA GLU A 457 -2.93 31.99 3.72
C GLU A 457 -3.31 32.41 5.14
N GLY A 458 -2.56 31.92 6.15
CA GLY A 458 -2.73 32.29 7.55
C GLY A 458 -3.29 31.21 8.48
N VAL A 459 -3.72 30.05 7.97
CA VAL A 459 -4.02 28.89 8.83
C VAL A 459 -2.71 28.31 9.37
N GLU A 460 -2.67 28.03 10.68
CA GLU A 460 -1.52 27.41 11.33
C GLU A 460 -1.48 25.90 11.01
N LEU A 461 -0.29 25.36 10.71
CA LEU A 461 -0.14 23.95 10.35
C LEU A 461 -0.22 23.05 11.59
N PRO A 462 -0.84 21.85 11.52
CA PRO A 462 -1.08 21.02 12.70
C PRO A 462 0.22 20.66 13.44
N LYS A 463 0.27 20.93 14.75
CA LYS A 463 1.51 20.86 15.55
C LYS A 463 1.71 19.51 16.24
N THR A 464 0.64 18.93 16.77
CA THR A 464 0.67 17.70 17.56
C THR A 464 0.14 16.51 16.74
N LEU A 465 0.36 15.27 17.19
CA LEU A 465 -0.18 14.09 16.51
C LEU A 465 -1.72 14.08 16.55
N THR A 466 -2.32 14.45 17.68
CA THR A 466 -3.78 14.52 17.81
C THR A 466 -4.39 15.56 16.88
N ASP A 467 -3.77 16.74 16.80
CA ASP A 467 -4.16 17.82 15.89
C ASP A 467 -4.07 17.38 14.42
N MET A 468 -2.99 16.70 14.03
CA MET A 468 -2.81 16.09 12.71
C MET A 468 -3.89 15.04 12.40
N TYR A 469 -4.23 14.18 13.36
CA TYR A 469 -5.23 13.12 13.18
C TYR A 469 -6.68 13.63 13.14
N ILE A 470 -7.01 14.70 13.89
CA ILE A 470 -8.30 15.39 13.76
C ILE A 470 -8.43 16.01 12.37
N HIS A 471 -7.39 16.69 11.88
CA HIS A 471 -7.38 17.21 10.52
C HIS A 471 -7.50 16.10 9.47
N PHE A 472 -6.82 14.96 9.65
CA PHE A 472 -6.98 13.78 8.77
C PHE A 472 -8.44 13.31 8.72
N LEU A 473 -9.11 13.22 9.88
CA LEU A 473 -10.52 12.82 9.96
C LEU A 473 -11.46 13.80 9.24
N VAL A 474 -11.21 15.11 9.38
CA VAL A 474 -11.92 16.17 8.64
C VAL A 474 -11.70 16.04 7.13
N VAL A 475 -10.46 15.76 6.69
CA VAL A 475 -10.15 15.53 5.26
C VAL A 475 -10.90 14.30 4.73
N GLN A 476 -10.94 13.18 5.46
CA GLN A 476 -11.70 12.02 5.01
C GLN A 476 -13.21 12.30 4.93
N ALA A 477 -13.77 13.07 5.87
CA ALA A 477 -15.17 13.50 5.81
C ALA A 477 -15.47 14.42 4.61
N LYS A 478 -14.61 15.41 4.32
CA LYS A 478 -14.68 16.23 3.09
C LYS A 478 -14.63 15.36 1.83
N VAL A 479 -13.64 14.47 1.75
CA VAL A 479 -13.36 13.65 0.57
C VAL A 479 -14.50 12.67 0.29
N LYS A 480 -15.13 12.08 1.33
CA LYS A 480 -16.39 11.33 1.15
C LYS A 480 -17.46 12.23 0.53
N LYS A 481 -17.74 13.38 1.15
CA LYS A 481 -18.88 14.23 0.79
C LYS A 481 -18.83 14.69 -0.67
N VAL A 482 -17.66 15.14 -1.13
CA VAL A 482 -17.45 15.62 -2.51
C VAL A 482 -17.51 14.48 -3.53
N LYS A 483 -17.06 13.27 -3.18
CA LYS A 483 -16.98 12.14 -4.12
C LYS A 483 -18.23 11.25 -4.19
N TYR A 484 -19.03 11.19 -3.13
CA TYR A 484 -20.13 10.22 -3.01
C TYR A 484 -21.47 10.85 -2.64
N ASP A 485 -21.48 11.86 -1.77
CA ASP A 485 -22.71 12.49 -1.31
C ASP A 485 -23.14 13.68 -2.21
N GLY A 486 -22.33 14.01 -3.24
CA GLY A 486 -22.61 15.07 -4.22
C GLY A 486 -22.52 16.51 -3.69
N GLY A 487 -22.00 16.70 -2.48
CA GLY A 487 -21.90 18.01 -1.82
C GLY A 487 -20.69 18.83 -2.27
N ALA A 488 -20.70 20.13 -1.95
CA ALA A 488 -19.57 21.02 -2.22
C ALA A 488 -18.52 20.95 -1.09
N GLU A 489 -17.26 21.22 -1.43
CA GLU A 489 -16.15 21.27 -0.45
C GLU A 489 -16.34 22.38 0.62
N THR A 490 -17.17 23.38 0.31
CA THR A 490 -17.57 24.48 1.21
C THR A 490 -18.63 24.10 2.25
N ASP A 491 -19.27 22.95 2.11
CA ASP A 491 -20.37 22.56 2.99
C ASP A 491 -19.87 22.09 4.37
N PRO A 492 -20.73 22.09 5.41
CA PRO A 492 -20.40 21.44 6.68
C PRO A 492 -20.04 19.96 6.47
N HIS A 493 -18.86 19.57 6.99
CA HIS A 493 -18.32 18.21 6.89
C HIS A 493 -18.92 17.26 7.95
N TRP A 494 -19.43 17.78 9.07
CA TRP A 494 -20.13 17.00 10.11
C TRP A 494 -21.64 16.92 9.88
N THR A 495 -22.06 16.16 8.87
CA THR A 495 -23.46 15.77 8.67
C THR A 495 -23.92 14.75 9.73
N PRO A 496 -25.22 14.50 9.95
CA PRO A 496 -25.67 13.45 10.88
C PRO A 496 -25.13 12.06 10.53
N GLU A 497 -25.01 11.75 9.25
CA GLU A 497 -24.59 10.44 8.72
C GLU A 497 -23.08 10.23 8.87
N SER A 498 -22.29 11.30 8.67
CA SER A 498 -20.84 11.25 8.92
C SER A 498 -20.54 11.19 10.43
N ARG A 499 -21.33 11.86 11.29
CA ARG A 499 -21.20 11.70 12.75
C ARG A 499 -21.47 10.28 13.21
N LYS A 500 -22.65 9.70 12.90
CA LYS A 500 -22.98 8.33 13.32
C LYS A 500 -21.90 7.34 12.86
N MET A 501 -21.42 7.49 11.63
CA MET A 501 -20.37 6.61 11.11
C MET A 501 -19.04 6.74 11.87
N ILE A 502 -18.64 7.95 12.27
CA ILE A 502 -17.42 8.18 13.07
C ILE A 502 -17.59 7.65 14.50
N GLU A 503 -18.79 7.80 15.09
CA GLU A 503 -19.13 7.25 16.41
C GLU A 503 -19.07 5.70 16.41
N SER A 504 -19.69 5.06 15.40
CA SER A 504 -19.64 3.61 15.19
C SER A 504 -18.24 3.08 14.88
N LEU A 505 -17.47 3.77 14.02
CA LEU A 505 -16.08 3.40 13.72
C LEU A 505 -15.17 3.56 14.94
N GLY A 506 -15.43 4.55 15.79
CA GLY A 506 -14.74 4.73 17.07
C GLY A 506 -15.07 3.63 18.07
N ASN A 507 -16.33 3.20 18.15
CA ASN A 507 -16.74 2.06 18.97
C ASN A 507 -16.02 0.77 18.54
N LEU A 508 -16.09 0.46 17.24
CA LEU A 508 -15.38 -0.67 16.64
C LEU A 508 -13.87 -0.61 16.91
N ALA A 509 -13.26 0.58 16.76
CA ALA A 509 -11.84 0.76 16.99
C ALA A 509 -11.45 0.47 18.45
N PHE A 510 -12.26 0.90 19.42
CA PHE A 510 -12.05 0.61 20.84
C PHE A 510 -12.25 -0.88 21.15
N GLU A 511 -13.37 -1.47 20.74
CA GLU A 511 -13.68 -2.89 20.93
C GLU A 511 -12.58 -3.81 20.37
N GLN A 512 -12.14 -3.57 19.12
CA GLN A 512 -11.11 -4.39 18.50
C GLN A 512 -9.72 -4.10 19.09
N LEU A 513 -9.44 -2.88 19.60
CA LEU A 513 -8.20 -2.59 20.32
C LEU A 513 -8.12 -3.36 21.65
N GLN A 514 -9.22 -3.40 22.43
CA GLN A 514 -9.30 -4.19 23.66
C GLN A 514 -9.17 -5.70 23.40
N LYS A 515 -9.75 -6.18 22.29
CA LYS A 515 -9.63 -7.59 21.84
C LYS A 515 -8.25 -7.92 21.24
N GLY A 516 -7.35 -6.95 21.07
CA GLY A 516 -6.05 -7.13 20.41
C GLY A 516 -6.14 -7.40 18.90
N ASN A 517 -7.31 -7.15 18.30
CA ASN A 517 -7.64 -7.49 16.92
C ASN A 517 -7.26 -6.37 15.95
N LEU A 518 -6.52 -6.75 14.92
CA LEU A 518 -6.12 -5.89 13.80
C LEU A 518 -6.96 -6.11 12.54
N ILE A 519 -7.73 -7.21 12.50
CA ILE A 519 -8.51 -7.66 11.32
C ILE A 519 -9.86 -8.19 11.80
N PHE A 520 -10.95 -7.61 11.29
CA PHE A 520 -12.33 -7.87 11.70
C PHE A 520 -13.25 -8.15 10.48
N TYR A 521 -14.45 -8.68 10.73
CA TYR A 521 -15.35 -9.23 9.72
C TYR A 521 -16.66 -8.41 9.61
N GLU A 522 -17.57 -8.83 8.71
CA GLU A 522 -18.93 -8.26 8.61
C GLU A 522 -19.72 -8.37 9.92
N SER A 523 -19.50 -9.42 10.72
CA SER A 523 -20.11 -9.58 12.05
C SER A 523 -19.76 -8.43 12.99
N ASP A 524 -18.48 -8.10 13.10
CA ASP A 524 -17.97 -7.01 13.96
C ASP A 524 -18.49 -5.64 13.50
N LEU A 525 -18.64 -5.44 12.18
CA LEU A 525 -19.27 -4.23 11.64
C LEU A 525 -20.75 -4.15 12.04
N THR A 526 -21.50 -5.24 11.94
CA THR A 526 -22.93 -5.26 12.31
C THR A 526 -23.15 -5.11 13.82
N GLU A 527 -22.25 -5.64 14.66
CA GLU A 527 -22.26 -5.44 16.12
C GLU A 527 -22.06 -3.96 16.48
N CYS A 528 -21.27 -3.22 15.69
CA CYS A 528 -21.02 -1.78 15.85
C CYS A 528 -21.99 -0.88 15.05
N ASP A 529 -23.10 -1.43 14.54
CA ASP A 529 -24.17 -0.68 13.86
C ASP A 529 -23.74 -0.05 12.50
N ILE A 530 -22.69 -0.61 11.87
CA ILE A 530 -22.07 -0.13 10.62
C ILE A 530 -22.66 -0.84 9.39
N ASP A 531 -23.35 -0.10 8.51
CA ASP A 531 -23.68 -0.58 7.17
C ASP A 531 -22.41 -0.77 6.33
N ILE A 532 -22.14 -2.01 5.95
CA ILE A 532 -21.06 -2.46 5.09
C ILE A 532 -20.96 -1.67 3.77
N ARG A 533 -22.08 -1.25 3.16
CA ARG A 533 -22.06 -0.47 1.91
C ARG A 533 -21.58 0.95 2.16
N ALA A 534 -22.11 1.61 3.18
CA ALA A 534 -21.66 2.92 3.62
C ALA A 534 -20.21 2.88 4.18
N ALA A 535 -19.78 1.73 4.71
CA ALA A 535 -18.41 1.50 5.17
C ALA A 535 -17.39 1.54 4.03
N SER A 536 -17.64 0.86 2.90
CA SER A 536 -16.75 0.86 1.71
C SER A 536 -16.37 2.27 1.21
N VAL A 537 -17.18 3.29 1.55
CA VAL A 537 -16.97 4.69 1.19
C VAL A 537 -15.83 5.35 1.99
N TYR A 538 -15.61 4.97 3.26
CA TYR A 538 -14.53 5.49 4.12
C TYR A 538 -13.19 4.75 3.91
N SER A 539 -12.86 4.42 2.66
CA SER A 539 -11.63 3.69 2.30
C SER A 539 -10.33 4.50 2.47
N GLY A 540 -10.40 5.69 3.07
CA GLY A 540 -9.28 6.46 3.61
C GLY A 540 -9.14 6.39 5.14
N VAL A 541 -9.89 5.51 5.83
CA VAL A 541 -9.78 5.23 7.28
C VAL A 541 -9.51 3.74 7.52
N PHE A 542 -10.19 2.86 6.80
CA PHE A 542 -9.99 1.40 6.83
C PHE A 542 -10.07 0.82 5.41
N THR A 543 -9.39 -0.30 5.18
CA THR A 543 -9.45 -0.99 3.88
C THR A 543 -10.47 -2.11 3.94
N GLN A 544 -11.35 -2.19 2.94
CA GLN A 544 -12.09 -3.41 2.64
C GLN A 544 -11.12 -4.34 1.90
N ILE A 545 -10.75 -5.46 2.54
CA ILE A 545 -9.68 -6.33 2.07
C ILE A 545 -10.12 -7.17 0.87
N PHE A 546 -11.36 -7.68 0.89
CA PHE A 546 -11.89 -8.47 -0.22
C PHE A 546 -12.62 -7.61 -1.26
N LYS A 547 -11.94 -7.41 -2.40
CA LYS A 547 -12.52 -7.01 -3.68
C LYS A 547 -13.09 -8.25 -4.37
N GLN A 548 -14.27 -8.13 -4.98
CA GLN A 548 -15.04 -9.27 -5.49
C GLN A 548 -14.49 -9.79 -6.84
N GLU A 549 -13.43 -10.58 -6.79
CA GLU A 549 -12.85 -11.29 -7.93
C GLU A 549 -12.89 -12.81 -7.64
N SER A 550 -13.47 -13.60 -8.55
CA SER A 550 -13.74 -15.07 -8.45
C SER A 550 -14.86 -15.59 -7.52
N GLY A 551 -15.73 -14.73 -6.98
CA GLY A 551 -17.19 -14.99 -6.86
C GLY A 551 -17.74 -16.17 -6.02
N LEU A 552 -16.93 -16.89 -5.22
CA LEU A 552 -17.36 -18.11 -4.52
C LEU A 552 -17.26 -18.09 -2.98
N TYR A 553 -16.89 -16.97 -2.36
CA TYR A 553 -17.04 -16.70 -0.92
C TYR A 553 -17.52 -15.26 -0.72
N GLN A 554 -18.28 -14.99 0.35
CA GLN A 554 -18.99 -13.71 0.54
C GLN A 554 -18.43 -12.81 1.65
N ASP A 555 -17.68 -13.39 2.60
CA ASP A 555 -17.24 -12.72 3.82
C ASP A 555 -16.21 -11.62 3.53
N LYS A 556 -16.63 -10.37 3.60
CA LYS A 556 -15.74 -9.21 3.54
C LYS A 556 -15.02 -9.10 4.87
N VAL A 557 -13.72 -8.85 4.77
CA VAL A 557 -12.82 -8.67 5.91
C VAL A 557 -12.22 -7.27 5.81
N PHE A 558 -11.97 -6.65 6.96
CA PHE A 558 -11.65 -5.24 7.09
C PHE A 558 -10.50 -5.04 8.09
N CYS A 559 -9.70 -4.00 7.88
CA CYS A 559 -8.72 -3.52 8.84
C CYS A 559 -8.59 -2.00 8.73
N PHE A 560 -8.27 -1.31 9.82
CA PHE A 560 -7.84 0.10 9.75
C PHE A 560 -6.57 0.22 8.89
N ILE A 561 -6.35 1.38 8.25
CA ILE A 561 -5.16 1.59 7.38
C ILE A 561 -3.86 1.47 8.19
N HIS A 562 -3.89 1.84 9.47
CA HIS A 562 -2.80 1.67 10.40
C HIS A 562 -3.33 1.55 11.84
N LEU A 563 -2.58 0.90 12.74
CA LEU A 563 -2.95 0.72 14.15
C LEU A 563 -3.17 2.07 14.86
N SER A 564 -2.35 3.07 14.56
CA SER A 564 -2.54 4.44 15.07
C SER A 564 -3.86 5.10 14.66
N VAL A 565 -4.49 4.70 13.54
CA VAL A 565 -5.83 5.18 13.15
C VAL A 565 -6.89 4.52 14.04
N GLN A 566 -6.71 3.24 14.38
CA GLN A 566 -7.53 2.51 15.35
C GLN A 566 -7.38 3.12 16.76
N GLU A 567 -6.16 3.34 17.25
CA GLU A 567 -5.91 3.99 18.55
C GLU A 567 -6.49 5.40 18.63
N PHE A 568 -6.36 6.21 17.56
CA PHE A 568 -6.97 7.54 17.50
C PHE A 568 -8.50 7.50 17.56
N LEU A 569 -9.13 6.61 16.78
CA LEU A 569 -10.58 6.46 16.76
C LEU A 569 -11.12 5.89 18.08
N ALA A 570 -10.40 4.98 18.72
CA ALA A 570 -10.69 4.48 20.05
C ALA A 570 -10.60 5.62 21.10
N ALA A 571 -9.52 6.41 21.08
CA ALA A 571 -9.34 7.56 21.98
C ALA A 571 -10.42 8.63 21.75
N LEU A 572 -10.80 8.88 20.49
CA LEU A 572 -11.90 9.76 20.12
C LEU A 572 -13.24 9.24 20.65
N HIS A 573 -13.55 7.94 20.51
CA HIS A 573 -14.77 7.35 21.05
C HIS A 573 -14.84 7.48 22.56
N VAL A 574 -13.79 7.06 23.28
CA VAL A 574 -13.74 7.13 24.76
C VAL A 574 -13.86 8.58 25.25
N HIS A 575 -13.23 9.54 24.56
CA HIS A 575 -13.39 10.96 24.84
C HIS A 575 -14.81 11.47 24.58
N LEU A 576 -15.40 11.17 23.41
CA LEU A 576 -16.75 11.61 23.05
C LEU A 576 -17.81 11.02 23.98
N THR A 577 -17.71 9.73 24.31
CA THR A 577 -18.60 9.04 25.24
C THR A 577 -18.51 9.68 26.63
N PHE A 578 -17.30 9.90 27.17
CA PHE A 578 -17.14 10.54 28.47
C PHE A 578 -17.67 11.99 28.50
N ILE A 579 -17.42 12.78 27.45
CA ILE A 579 -17.86 14.20 27.40
C ILE A 579 -19.37 14.34 27.16
N ASN A 580 -19.99 13.48 26.34
CA ASN A 580 -21.43 13.56 26.06
C ASN A 580 -22.31 12.84 27.11
N SER A 581 -21.82 11.80 27.79
CA SER A 581 -22.61 10.98 28.73
C SER A 581 -22.08 10.89 30.17
N GLY A 582 -20.81 11.23 30.41
CA GLY A 582 -20.16 11.08 31.71
C GLY A 582 -19.70 9.67 32.07
N VAL A 583 -19.88 8.69 31.17
CA VAL A 583 -19.43 7.28 31.32
C VAL A 583 -17.94 7.16 31.04
N ASN A 584 -17.20 6.48 31.92
CA ASN A 584 -15.78 6.19 31.73
C ASN A 584 -15.60 4.75 31.23
N LEU A 585 -15.26 4.57 29.95
CA LEU A 585 -15.03 3.25 29.35
C LEU A 585 -13.70 2.58 29.74
N LEU A 586 -12.86 3.22 30.56
CA LEU A 586 -11.53 2.71 30.96
C LEU A 586 -11.49 2.07 32.35
N VAL A 587 -12.60 2.04 33.09
CA VAL A 587 -12.68 1.49 34.46
C VAL A 587 -14.06 0.88 34.69
N ASP A 588 -14.12 -0.35 35.21
CA ASP A 588 -15.37 -1.03 35.55
C ASP A 588 -16.26 -0.24 36.52
N GLU A 589 -17.58 -0.34 36.35
CA GLU A 589 -18.56 0.50 37.05
C GLU A 589 -18.48 0.38 38.59
N GLU A 590 -18.01 -0.74 39.14
CA GLU A 590 -17.91 -0.96 40.59
C GLU A 590 -16.97 0.06 41.29
N GLN A 591 -15.94 0.58 40.60
CA GLN A 591 -15.03 1.58 41.16
C GLN A 591 -15.51 3.04 40.99
N SER A 592 -16.63 3.26 40.28
CA SER A 592 -17.09 4.62 39.92
C SER A 592 -17.62 5.47 41.09
N THR A 593 -17.88 4.86 42.25
CA THR A 593 -18.76 5.43 43.29
C THR A 593 -18.05 6.30 44.34
N SER A 594 -17.29 7.31 43.91
CA SER A 594 -16.84 8.41 44.80
C SER A 594 -17.67 9.69 44.62
N TRP A 595 -18.79 9.76 45.34
CA TRP A 595 -19.77 10.89 45.38
C TRP A 595 -19.18 12.29 45.64
N TRP A 596 -17.91 12.40 46.05
CA TRP A 596 -17.26 13.68 46.37
C TRP A 596 -16.56 14.33 45.16
N SER A 597 -16.42 13.62 44.05
CA SER A 597 -15.72 14.12 42.85
C SER A 597 -16.54 15.08 41.98
N ASP A 598 -17.86 15.14 42.18
CA ASP A 598 -18.80 15.80 41.26
C ASP A 598 -18.95 17.31 41.49
N ALA A 599 -18.76 17.81 42.72
CA ALA A 599 -19.09 19.20 43.07
C ALA A 599 -18.16 20.27 42.47
N PHE A 600 -16.95 19.92 41.99
CA PHE A 600 -15.90 20.89 41.61
C PHE A 600 -15.10 20.51 40.35
N GLY A 601 -15.71 19.78 39.41
CA GLY A 601 -15.01 19.29 38.20
C GLY A 601 -13.88 18.31 38.55
N GLY A 602 -14.10 17.47 39.56
CA GLY A 602 -13.20 16.39 39.94
C GLY A 602 -13.28 15.25 38.94
N ARG A 603 -14.50 14.80 38.58
CA ARG A 603 -14.76 13.68 37.65
C ARG A 603 -13.93 13.75 36.36
N THR A 604 -13.96 14.87 35.63
CA THR A 604 -13.16 15.10 34.40
C THR A 604 -11.65 15.08 34.65
N THR A 605 -11.19 15.47 35.84
CA THR A 605 -9.77 15.36 36.19
C THR A 605 -9.39 13.90 36.45
N SER A 606 -10.23 13.19 37.22
CA SER A 606 -10.02 11.79 37.59
C SER A 606 -9.94 10.90 36.34
N PHE A 607 -10.84 11.12 35.37
CA PHE A 607 -10.85 10.39 34.09
C PHE A 607 -9.49 10.39 33.37
N TYR A 608 -8.91 11.57 33.13
CA TYR A 608 -7.59 11.65 32.48
C TYR A 608 -6.44 11.18 33.38
N GLN A 609 -6.60 11.17 34.70
CA GLN A 609 -5.61 10.62 35.63
C GLN A 609 -5.64 9.08 35.62
N SER A 610 -6.82 8.46 35.64
CA SER A 610 -7.00 7.02 35.46
C SER A 610 -6.43 6.55 34.12
N ALA A 611 -6.69 7.27 33.02
CA ALA A 611 -6.11 6.93 31.71
C ALA A 611 -4.57 6.94 31.69
N VAL A 612 -3.94 7.88 32.42
CA VAL A 612 -2.48 7.91 32.62
C VAL A 612 -2.02 6.68 33.40
N ASP A 613 -2.74 6.27 34.44
CA ASP A 613 -2.39 5.13 35.26
C ASP A 613 -2.59 3.77 34.57
N GLU A 614 -3.61 3.61 33.72
CA GLU A 614 -3.79 2.42 32.88
C GLU A 614 -2.67 2.26 31.84
N ALA A 615 -2.31 3.34 31.13
CA ALA A 615 -1.18 3.29 30.21
C ALA A 615 0.16 3.01 30.91
N LEU A 616 0.34 3.51 32.14
CA LEU A 616 1.52 3.21 32.96
C LEU A 616 1.52 1.80 33.55
N GLN A 617 0.37 1.11 33.62
CA GLN A 617 0.30 -0.32 33.95
C GLN A 617 0.67 -1.19 32.74
N SER A 618 0.28 -0.78 31.52
CA SER A 618 0.60 -1.48 30.27
C SER A 618 2.10 -1.87 30.16
N PRO A 619 2.45 -3.16 30.04
CA PRO A 619 3.85 -3.59 29.99
C PRO A 619 4.49 -3.24 28.63
N ASN A 620 3.86 -3.68 27.54
CA ASN A 620 4.34 -3.49 26.17
C ASN A 620 4.05 -2.09 25.59
N GLY A 621 3.15 -1.30 26.20
CA GLY A 621 2.82 0.06 25.74
C GLY A 621 1.71 0.15 24.70
N HIS A 622 0.81 -0.83 24.62
CA HIS A 622 -0.32 -0.83 23.68
C HIS A 622 -1.36 0.27 23.93
N LEU A 623 -1.23 1.04 25.03
CA LEU A 623 -2.03 2.24 25.32
C LEU A 623 -1.22 3.55 25.19
N ASP A 624 0.06 3.48 24.81
CA ASP A 624 0.95 4.65 24.84
C ASP A 624 0.51 5.74 23.84
N LEU A 625 0.13 5.37 22.61
CA LEU A 625 -0.31 6.30 21.57
C LEU A 625 -1.82 6.61 21.70
N PHE A 626 -2.66 5.66 22.11
CA PHE A 626 -4.01 5.92 22.61
C PHE A 626 -4.05 7.03 23.68
N LEU A 627 -3.17 6.99 24.69
CA LEU A 627 -3.12 8.02 25.75
C LEU A 627 -2.75 9.40 25.21
N ARG A 628 -1.76 9.47 24.30
CA ARG A 628 -1.36 10.72 23.62
C ARG A 628 -2.57 11.37 22.94
N PHE A 629 -3.33 10.59 22.17
CA PHE A 629 -4.55 11.06 21.52
C PHE A 629 -5.63 11.48 22.52
N LEU A 630 -5.92 10.67 23.55
CA LEU A 630 -6.94 10.98 24.55
C LEU A 630 -6.63 12.26 25.32
N LEU A 631 -5.37 12.51 25.64
CA LEU A 631 -4.92 13.76 26.27
C LEU A 631 -4.93 14.93 25.29
N GLY A 632 -4.48 14.78 24.05
CA GLY A 632 -4.56 15.83 23.04
C GLY A 632 -6.02 16.23 22.73
N LEU A 633 -6.97 15.30 22.77
CA LEU A 633 -8.41 15.57 22.63
C LEU A 633 -8.94 16.42 23.79
N SER A 634 -8.30 16.41 24.96
CA SER A 634 -8.65 17.29 26.08
C SER A 634 -8.34 18.78 25.84
N LEU A 635 -7.61 19.15 24.77
CA LEU A 635 -7.34 20.55 24.45
C LEU A 635 -8.52 21.27 23.81
N GLN A 636 -8.74 22.51 24.25
CA GLN A 636 -9.76 23.41 23.70
C GLN A 636 -9.59 23.68 22.18
N THR A 637 -8.35 23.78 21.70
CA THR A 637 -8.04 23.96 20.28
C THR A 637 -8.57 22.79 19.45
N ASN A 638 -8.36 21.58 19.95
CA ASN A 638 -8.70 20.33 19.27
C ASN A 638 -10.23 20.09 19.32
N GLN A 639 -10.88 20.45 20.43
CA GLN A 639 -12.35 20.47 20.54
C GLN A 639 -13.01 21.50 19.60
N ASN A 640 -12.34 22.63 19.31
CA ASN A 640 -12.83 23.62 18.34
C ASN A 640 -12.82 23.10 16.89
N LEU A 641 -11.96 22.13 16.55
CA LEU A 641 -11.96 21.45 15.25
C LEU A 641 -13.08 20.38 15.19
N LEU A 642 -13.36 19.72 16.31
CA LEU A 642 -14.41 18.68 16.47
C LEU A 642 -15.82 19.25 16.71
N ARG A 643 -16.05 20.55 16.45
CA ARG A 643 -17.24 21.32 16.85
C ARG A 643 -18.57 20.95 16.14
N GLY A 644 -18.60 19.83 15.43
CA GLY A 644 -19.84 19.19 14.95
C GLY A 644 -20.09 17.78 15.50
N LEU A 645 -19.07 17.14 16.09
CA LEU A 645 -19.16 15.83 16.78
C LEU A 645 -19.49 15.98 18.28
N GLN A 646 -19.10 17.09 18.91
CA GLN A 646 -19.31 17.33 20.34
C GLN A 646 -20.54 18.23 20.59
N THR A 647 -21.35 17.85 21.59
CA THR A 647 -22.54 18.64 21.99
C THR A 647 -22.20 19.74 23.00
N GLN A 648 -21.14 19.56 23.80
CA GLN A 648 -20.67 20.51 24.81
C GLN A 648 -19.15 20.61 24.85
N THR A 649 -18.63 21.79 25.16
CA THR A 649 -17.20 22.02 25.44
C THR A 649 -16.89 21.54 26.87
N GLY A 650 -16.70 20.24 27.06
CA GLY A 650 -16.60 19.62 28.39
C GLY A 650 -15.23 19.69 29.09
N SER A 651 -14.17 20.16 28.42
CA SER A 651 -12.86 20.36 29.06
C SER A 651 -12.70 21.78 29.62
N SER A 652 -11.79 21.94 30.58
CA SER A 652 -11.38 23.25 31.06
C SER A 652 -9.86 23.32 31.13
N SER A 653 -9.27 24.48 30.86
CA SER A 653 -7.82 24.70 31.05
C SER A 653 -7.34 24.28 32.46
N LYS A 654 -8.20 24.50 33.47
CA LYS A 654 -7.98 24.09 34.87
C LYS A 654 -7.95 22.56 35.05
N THR A 655 -8.65 21.79 34.22
CA THR A 655 -8.56 20.32 34.19
C THR A 655 -7.17 19.92 33.69
N ASN A 656 -6.78 20.42 32.53
CA ASN A 656 -5.55 20.02 31.86
C ASN A 656 -4.31 20.42 32.70
N GLN A 657 -4.33 21.58 33.36
CA GLN A 657 -3.31 21.98 34.34
C GLN A 657 -3.16 20.99 35.51
N LYS A 658 -4.24 20.40 36.02
CA LYS A 658 -4.17 19.34 37.05
C LYS A 658 -3.58 18.06 36.48
N THR A 659 -3.98 17.65 35.27
CA THR A 659 -3.46 16.44 34.59
C THR A 659 -1.96 16.57 34.29
N VAL A 660 -1.53 17.72 33.76
CA VAL A 660 -0.11 18.10 33.60
C VAL A 660 0.65 17.97 34.92
N LYS A 661 0.12 18.53 36.02
CA LYS A 661 0.77 18.43 37.35
C LYS A 661 0.82 16.98 37.85
N TYR A 662 -0.15 16.14 37.51
CA TYR A 662 -0.15 14.71 37.82
C TYR A 662 0.91 13.94 37.02
N MET A 663 1.01 14.16 35.71
CA MET A 663 2.05 13.53 34.88
C MET A 663 3.45 13.94 35.33
N LYS A 664 3.68 15.21 35.66
CA LYS A 664 4.97 15.68 36.22
C LYS A 664 5.30 15.04 37.59
N LYS A 665 4.29 14.72 38.41
CA LYS A 665 4.45 13.89 39.61
C LYS A 665 4.85 12.46 39.24
N LYS A 666 4.14 11.81 38.30
CA LYS A 666 4.43 10.43 37.83
C LYS A 666 5.85 10.30 37.24
N ILE A 667 6.29 11.24 36.40
CA ILE A 667 7.67 11.30 35.88
C ILE A 667 8.71 11.42 37.03
N SER A 668 8.33 12.04 38.16
CA SER A 668 9.20 12.13 39.34
C SER A 668 9.30 10.84 40.16
N GLU A 669 8.45 9.83 39.92
CA GLU A 669 8.34 8.58 40.69
C GLU A 669 9.28 7.46 40.19
N ASN A 670 10.33 7.82 39.43
CA ASN A 670 11.34 6.90 38.88
C ASN A 670 10.77 5.81 37.95
N LEU A 671 9.89 6.21 37.02
CA LEU A 671 9.41 5.36 35.93
C LEU A 671 10.57 4.86 35.03
N SER A 672 10.30 3.83 34.22
CA SER A 672 11.24 3.40 33.18
C SER A 672 11.47 4.52 32.15
N PRO A 673 12.59 4.49 31.39
CA PRO A 673 12.87 5.51 30.38
C PRO A 673 11.76 5.60 29.33
N GLU A 674 11.22 4.47 28.89
CA GLU A 674 10.21 4.34 27.84
C GLU A 674 8.88 4.94 28.30
N ARG A 675 8.44 4.59 29.53
CA ARG A 675 7.25 5.18 30.16
C ARG A 675 7.43 6.68 30.43
N SER A 676 8.62 7.12 30.81
CA SER A 676 8.93 8.54 31.00
C SER A 676 8.86 9.32 29.67
N ILE A 677 9.46 8.77 28.61
CA ILE A 677 9.42 9.31 27.25
C ILE A 677 7.98 9.41 26.74
N ASN A 678 7.15 8.38 26.96
CA ASN A 678 5.73 8.44 26.60
C ASN A 678 4.99 9.60 27.31
N LEU A 679 5.24 9.82 28.61
CA LEU A 679 4.65 10.96 29.32
C LEU A 679 5.16 12.33 28.84
N PHE A 680 6.38 12.43 28.28
CA PHE A 680 6.83 13.66 27.61
C PHE A 680 6.11 13.90 26.28
N TYR A 681 5.83 12.86 25.49
CA TYR A 681 4.94 13.02 24.33
C TYR A 681 3.52 13.41 24.75
N CYS A 682 2.99 12.84 25.82
CA CYS A 682 1.69 13.24 26.39
C CYS A 682 1.67 14.70 26.88
N LEU A 683 2.77 15.22 27.42
CA LEU A 683 2.92 16.64 27.76
C LEU A 683 2.98 17.53 26.51
N ASN A 684 3.66 17.09 25.44
CA ASN A 684 3.68 17.77 24.16
C ASN A 684 2.28 17.84 23.49
N GLU A 685 1.49 16.76 23.55
CA GLU A 685 0.09 16.77 23.09
C GLU A 685 -0.83 17.69 23.92
N LEU A 686 -0.41 18.10 25.12
CA LEU A 686 -1.08 19.13 25.94
C LEU A 686 -0.47 20.54 25.77
N ASN A 687 0.52 20.72 24.87
CA ASN A 687 1.33 21.93 24.70
C ASN A 687 2.04 22.41 26.00
N ASP A 688 2.45 21.50 26.89
CA ASP A 688 3.31 21.82 28.02
C ASP A 688 4.73 21.34 27.78
N HIS A 689 5.59 22.27 27.34
CA HIS A 689 7.01 22.02 27.12
C HIS A 689 7.89 22.46 28.31
N SER A 690 7.31 22.91 29.43
CA SER A 690 8.03 23.70 30.45
C SER A 690 9.24 22.98 31.10
N LEU A 691 9.15 21.67 31.35
CA LEU A 691 10.30 20.88 31.85
C LEU A 691 11.40 20.74 30.79
N VAL A 692 11.03 20.65 29.51
CA VAL A 692 11.96 20.57 28.38
C VAL A 692 12.64 21.92 28.17
N GLU A 693 11.88 23.01 28.21
CA GLU A 693 12.38 24.39 28.11
C GLU A 693 13.34 24.75 29.25
N GLU A 694 13.04 24.35 30.50
CA GLU A 694 13.91 24.57 31.65
C GLU A 694 15.27 23.87 31.47
N ILE A 695 15.28 22.59 31.10
CA ILE A 695 16.53 21.87 30.82
C ILE A 695 17.24 22.45 29.60
N GLN A 696 16.53 22.87 28.54
CA GLN A 696 17.15 23.57 27.41
C GLN A 696 17.80 24.90 27.81
N GLN A 697 17.25 25.63 28.79
CA GLN A 697 17.89 26.83 29.34
C GLN A 697 19.15 26.48 30.15
N TYR A 698 19.15 25.39 30.92
CA TYR A 698 20.36 24.91 31.61
C TYR A 698 21.45 24.38 30.64
N LEU A 699 21.04 23.72 29.55
CA LEU A 699 21.93 23.33 28.44
C LEU A 699 22.57 24.57 27.80
N ARG A 700 21.76 25.55 27.37
CA ARG A 700 22.22 26.78 26.69
C ARG A 700 23.09 27.68 27.58
N SER A 701 22.89 27.63 28.90
CA SER A 701 23.70 28.40 29.86
C SER A 701 24.92 27.65 30.41
N GLY A 702 25.11 26.37 30.04
CA GLY A 702 26.24 25.55 30.48
C GLY A 702 26.25 25.20 31.97
N ARG A 703 25.11 25.31 32.67
CA ARG A 703 25.04 25.24 34.14
C ARG A 703 24.78 23.84 34.70
N LEU A 704 24.46 22.85 33.87
CA LEU A 704 24.03 21.51 34.33
C LEU A 704 25.01 20.85 35.31
N SER A 705 26.32 20.97 35.08
CA SER A 705 27.37 20.43 35.96
C SER A 705 27.43 21.05 37.36
N THR A 706 26.72 22.16 37.62
CA THR A 706 26.58 22.78 38.94
C THR A 706 25.14 22.81 39.47
N CYS A 707 24.16 22.31 38.70
CA CYS A 707 22.74 22.29 39.08
C CYS A 707 22.31 20.92 39.63
N LYS A 708 21.73 20.88 40.83
CA LYS A 708 21.10 19.66 41.38
C LYS A 708 19.72 19.46 40.76
N LEU A 709 19.65 18.65 39.71
CA LEU A 709 18.39 18.30 39.04
C LEU A 709 17.50 17.39 39.90
N SER A 710 16.19 17.61 39.83
CA SER A 710 15.16 16.69 40.34
C SER A 710 14.99 15.46 39.43
N PRO A 711 14.32 14.38 39.89
CA PRO A 711 14.08 13.20 39.06
C PRO A 711 13.37 13.50 37.72
N ALA A 712 12.36 14.38 37.71
CA ALA A 712 11.68 14.76 36.47
C ALA A 712 12.55 15.61 35.53
N GLN A 713 13.47 16.41 36.07
CA GLN A 713 14.46 17.17 35.30
C GLN A 713 15.55 16.24 34.72
N TRP A 714 15.96 15.19 35.44
CA TRP A 714 16.79 14.12 34.88
C TRP A 714 16.07 13.39 33.74
N SER A 715 14.80 13.00 33.93
CA SER A 715 14.01 12.36 32.87
C SER A 715 13.81 13.29 31.65
N ALA A 716 13.64 14.60 31.86
CA ALA A 716 13.56 15.58 30.77
C ALA A 716 14.89 15.73 30.02
N LEU A 717 16.03 15.66 30.71
CA LEU A 717 17.36 15.63 30.07
C LEU A 717 17.58 14.33 29.27
N VAL A 718 17.20 13.17 29.81
CA VAL A 718 17.23 11.89 29.08
C VAL A 718 16.35 11.95 27.83
N PHE A 719 15.12 12.48 27.95
CA PHE A 719 14.23 12.72 26.81
C PHE A 719 14.93 13.59 25.77
N ILE A 720 15.36 14.82 26.11
CA ILE A 720 16.01 15.75 25.18
C ILE A 720 17.21 15.12 24.45
N LEU A 721 18.03 14.32 25.14
CA LEU A 721 19.22 13.71 24.55
C LEU A 721 18.87 12.57 23.58
N LEU A 722 17.96 11.67 23.97
CA LEU A 722 17.45 10.60 23.09
C LEU A 722 16.59 11.14 21.94
N SER A 723 16.03 12.34 22.11
CA SER A 723 15.20 13.05 21.14
C SER A 723 15.97 13.97 20.19
N SER A 724 17.26 14.23 20.37
CA SER A 724 17.93 15.25 19.54
C SER A 724 18.43 14.68 18.21
N GLU A 725 18.27 15.43 17.10
CA GLU A 725 18.92 15.16 15.80
C GLU A 725 20.46 15.18 15.86
N LYS A 726 21.07 15.46 17.03
CA LYS A 726 22.52 15.50 17.20
C LYS A 726 23.04 14.12 17.56
N ASP A 727 23.93 13.62 16.71
CA ASP A 727 24.60 12.34 16.89
C ASP A 727 25.17 12.13 18.29
N LEU A 728 24.64 11.12 18.99
CA LEU A 728 25.18 10.57 20.25
C LEU A 728 26.44 9.70 20.02
N ASP A 729 27.20 9.99 18.97
CA ASP A 729 28.37 9.19 18.57
C ASP A 729 29.49 9.25 19.62
N VAL A 730 29.59 10.38 20.33
CA VAL A 730 30.48 10.55 21.51
C VAL A 730 29.75 11.27 22.64
N PHE A 731 29.25 10.51 23.62
CA PHE A 731 28.60 11.04 24.82
C PHE A 731 29.60 11.26 25.97
N ASP A 732 29.88 12.53 26.23
CA ASP A 732 30.76 12.97 27.33
C ASP A 732 29.90 13.24 28.58
N LEU A 733 30.00 12.34 29.57
CA LEU A 733 29.20 12.39 30.80
C LEU A 733 29.60 13.60 31.67
N LYS A 734 30.86 14.03 31.60
CA LYS A 734 31.43 15.10 32.44
C LYS A 734 30.86 16.48 32.10
N LYS A 735 30.32 16.67 30.88
CA LYS A 735 29.52 17.84 30.50
C LYS A 735 28.23 18.00 31.32
N TYR A 736 27.68 16.90 31.85
CA TYR A 736 26.40 16.87 32.56
C TYR A 736 26.60 16.75 34.07
N SER A 737 27.29 15.72 34.54
CA SER A 737 27.69 15.56 35.95
C SER A 737 28.65 14.39 36.12
N ALA A 738 29.76 14.61 36.82
CA ALA A 738 30.71 13.55 37.18
C ALA A 738 30.28 12.83 38.48
N SER A 739 29.13 12.14 38.45
CA SER A 739 28.60 11.40 39.59
C SER A 739 27.95 10.07 39.19
N GLU A 740 27.99 9.09 40.10
CA GLU A 740 27.39 7.77 39.91
C GLU A 740 25.86 7.85 39.79
N GLU A 741 25.20 8.74 40.55
CA GLU A 741 23.77 9.01 40.38
C GLU A 741 23.46 9.50 38.96
N ALA A 742 24.26 10.42 38.41
CA ALA A 742 24.07 10.90 37.05
C ALA A 742 24.33 9.80 36.00
N LEU A 743 25.31 8.92 36.20
CA LEU A 743 25.53 7.76 35.33
C LEU A 743 24.33 6.82 35.32
N LEU A 744 23.75 6.52 36.50
CA LEU A 744 22.55 5.68 36.61
C LEU A 744 21.32 6.34 35.95
N ARG A 745 21.17 7.67 36.09
CA ARG A 745 20.08 8.44 35.44
C ARG A 745 20.25 8.53 33.92
N LEU A 746 21.48 8.70 33.43
CA LEU A 746 21.81 8.84 32.00
C LEU A 746 22.13 7.51 31.31
N LEU A 747 22.01 6.37 32.01
CA LEU A 747 22.23 5.03 31.47
C LEU A 747 21.48 4.75 30.14
N PRO A 748 20.24 5.25 29.89
CA PRO A 748 19.58 5.09 28.60
C PRO A 748 20.32 5.80 27.46
N VAL A 749 20.87 7.00 27.71
CA VAL A 749 21.67 7.77 26.74
C VAL A 749 23.01 7.06 26.50
N VAL A 750 23.66 6.58 27.56
CA VAL A 750 24.90 5.78 27.50
C VAL A 750 24.72 4.53 26.64
N LYS A 751 23.60 3.81 26.77
CA LYS A 751 23.28 2.64 25.92
C LYS A 751 23.01 3.02 24.45
N ALA A 752 22.45 4.20 24.20
CA ALA A 752 22.18 4.73 22.86
C ALA A 752 23.38 5.43 22.20
N SER A 753 24.55 5.41 22.84
CA SER A 753 25.77 6.07 22.35
C SER A 753 26.78 5.05 21.80
N ASN A 754 27.53 5.43 20.76
CA ASN A 754 28.61 4.58 20.22
C ASN A 754 29.88 4.64 21.07
N LYS A 755 30.15 5.78 21.71
CA LYS A 755 31.32 5.99 22.57
C LYS A 755 30.95 6.89 23.75
N VAL A 756 31.56 6.62 24.91
CA VAL A 756 31.33 7.37 26.15
C VAL A 756 32.67 7.87 26.72
N LEU A 757 32.67 9.09 27.29
CA LEU A 757 33.86 9.78 27.83
C LEU A 757 33.62 10.34 29.25
#